data_AF-A0A392LXG0-F1
#
_entry.id   AF-A0A392LXG0-F1
#
_cell.length_a   1.000
_cell.length_b   1.000
_cell.length_c   1.000
_cell.angle_alpha   90.00
_cell.angle_beta   90.00
_cell.angle_gamma   90.00
#
_symmetry.space_group_name_H-M   'P 1'
#
loop_
_entity.id
_entity.type
_entity.pdbx_description
1 polymer ?
#
loop_
_entity_poly.entity_id
_entity_poly.type
_entity_poly.pdbx_seq_one_letter_code
_entity_poly.pdbx_strand_id
1 'polypeptide(L)'
;MSSGEKYDVVACTFLARSDLKKPSSRLAYIIGDSVKPKTRENINAELKLRYFSLTILDSLCGMMRPLFDTTITNIKLATHGGLHGMNAVLISSIVASTFNAQLEAWEPLVEPFDGIFKFETFDTNAQSPFGLGKRIRISATSILNVNVSAANLESFVGSVHSWRRQIEFEQKASKLKAEAGGQHSEGENTTFSALDEDDLQTVIVENKLGCDIFVKKVEHDVDTVDMLRHGDCVSVWIPPPRFSNRLNVADESREARYYVAVQILGAKGLPITDDGNSHNFFCALRLVVDNQASEQQKLFPQSARTKCVKPVISRINNLDEGNVKWNELFIFEVPRKAPAKLEIEVTNLAAKAGKGDVVGALSFSVGHGANTLKKIASVRMFHQPHDVQNIRSYPLTTMAQQSHVEIGHDGCLFVSTSYFERNTMVNLQKELESEDTSDKDIGFWVGLDPEGEWESIRSLLPLSVAPKLLQNEYIGMEVLMKNGKKHVIFRGLVAVVNDSDVMLNISTCHASCGHDPSRGTNTSNTVVEEVFQNQYYQPSSGWGNSWPGVHPDNPGHWSTRDLAYSSKDFFEPPLPPGWKWASGWSIDKFQHVDKEGWAYGPDIKNLKWPPTSSKSSTKSSSDVVRRRRWVRTRQTISEQGVESLQSGVSTVHPGASTVLSWRSTSKDSEQCLQIRPNFDNSQPSYSWSHAVAVGSSYIYSKDQQLDPGFRQNTVTSDCSLKLNEIEKKDILLCCNPSSGSKQLWFSVGTDASVLNTELNIPVYDRKISINSPMKLENRLPSPAEFSISEKTKEGNCVERHRGVVSSRQSVHIYSVDIQKPLYLTLSVQHGWVMEKDPILLLDPSCSNHVSSFWMVHRQSR
;
A
#
# COMPACT_ATOMS: atom_id res chain seq x y z
N MET A 1 -68.71 37.33 13.02
CA MET A 1 -70.07 37.17 13.57
C MET A 1 -70.58 35.78 13.24
N SER A 2 -70.87 34.99 14.28
CA SER A 2 -71.80 33.84 14.34
C SER A 2 -71.83 32.83 13.19
N SER A 3 -71.38 31.61 13.46
CA SER A 3 -72.31 30.48 13.66
C SER A 3 -71.54 29.25 14.16
N GLY A 4 -71.92 28.79 15.36
CA GLY A 4 -71.50 27.50 15.90
C GLY A 4 -72.53 26.44 15.55
N GLU A 5 -72.06 25.24 15.22
CA GLU A 5 -72.90 24.05 15.09
C GLU A 5 -72.71 23.17 16.33
N LYS A 6 -73.83 22.90 17.02
CA LYS A 6 -73.95 21.90 18.08
C LYS A 6 -74.13 20.53 17.46
N TYR A 7 -73.44 19.54 18.00
CA TYR A 7 -73.68 18.12 17.75
C TYR A 7 -74.81 17.63 18.65
N ASP A 8 -75.84 17.00 18.08
CA ASP A 8 -76.77 16.14 18.81
C ASP A 8 -76.40 14.67 18.55
N VAL A 9 -76.01 13.98 19.62
CA VAL A 9 -75.75 12.54 19.66
C VAL A 9 -77.07 11.86 20.03
N VAL A 10 -77.67 11.13 19.09
CA VAL A 10 -78.77 10.19 19.41
C VAL A 10 -78.15 8.80 19.58
N ALA A 11 -78.12 8.34 20.84
CA ALA A 11 -77.74 6.99 21.19
C ALA A 11 -78.85 6.00 20.79
N CYS A 12 -78.51 4.98 19.99
CA CYS A 12 -79.41 3.86 19.73
C CYS A 12 -79.04 2.68 20.65
N THR A 13 -79.96 2.39 21.58
CA THR A 13 -79.90 1.28 22.53
C THR A 13 -80.24 -0.05 21.84
N PHE A 14 -79.48 -1.12 22.09
CA PHE A 14 -79.83 -2.48 21.67
C PHE A 14 -80.69 -3.17 22.74
N LEU A 15 -81.78 -3.82 22.32
CA LEU A 15 -82.58 -4.69 23.17
C LEU A 15 -82.11 -6.14 22.97
N ALA A 16 -81.33 -6.65 23.91
CA ALA A 16 -80.89 -8.04 23.93
C ALA A 16 -82.05 -8.94 24.37
N ARG A 17 -82.42 -9.91 23.54
CA ARG A 17 -83.31 -11.00 23.96
C ARG A 17 -82.50 -12.02 24.77
N SER A 18 -83.13 -12.62 25.79
CA SER A 18 -82.50 -13.58 26.69
C SER A 18 -82.41 -15.01 26.13
N ASP A 19 -82.95 -15.28 24.95
CA ASP A 19 -82.80 -16.56 24.28
C ASP A 19 -81.57 -16.54 23.35
N LEU A 20 -80.53 -17.32 23.69
CA LEU A 20 -79.26 -17.49 22.95
C LEU A 20 -79.43 -18.14 21.56
N LYS A 21 -80.52 -17.88 20.83
CA LYS A 21 -80.71 -18.35 19.45
C LYS A 21 -80.43 -17.22 18.45
N LYS A 22 -79.57 -17.53 17.48
CA LYS A 22 -79.25 -16.65 16.34
C LYS A 22 -80.55 -16.35 15.55
N PRO A 23 -80.90 -15.08 15.29
CA PRO A 23 -82.12 -14.76 14.53
C PRO A 23 -81.98 -15.20 13.07
N SER A 24 -83.08 -15.66 12.47
CA SER A 24 -83.10 -16.17 11.10
C SER A 24 -82.93 -15.02 10.08
N SER A 25 -82.18 -15.28 9.02
CA SER A 25 -81.79 -14.31 7.97
C SER A 25 -82.96 -13.69 7.19
N ARG A 26 -84.20 -14.17 7.38
CA ARG A 26 -85.39 -13.68 6.66
C ARG A 26 -86.05 -12.44 7.30
N LEU A 27 -85.66 -12.04 8.50
CA LEU A 27 -86.18 -10.82 9.17
C LEU A 27 -85.17 -9.65 9.15
N ALA A 28 -84.05 -9.80 8.45
CA ALA A 28 -83.17 -8.67 8.16
C ALA A 28 -83.82 -7.82 7.05
N TYR A 29 -84.58 -6.80 7.47
CA TYR A 29 -85.06 -5.78 6.55
C TYR A 29 -83.87 -5.13 5.84
N ILE A 30 -83.92 -5.12 4.51
CA ILE A 30 -83.02 -4.39 3.62
C ILE A 30 -83.24 -2.90 3.91
N ILE A 31 -82.37 -2.30 4.71
CA ILE A 31 -82.23 -0.85 4.81
C ILE A 31 -81.57 -0.41 3.50
N GLY A 32 -82.26 0.44 2.74
CA GLY A 32 -81.83 0.89 1.43
C GLY A 32 -80.40 1.43 1.44
N ASP A 33 -79.57 0.86 0.58
CA ASP A 33 -78.27 1.42 0.19
C ASP A 33 -78.50 2.76 -0.53
N SER A 34 -78.61 3.83 0.24
CA SER A 34 -78.37 5.19 -0.22
C SER A 34 -77.34 5.86 0.68
N VAL A 35 -76.15 5.28 0.75
CA VAL A 35 -74.96 6.00 1.19
C VAL A 35 -74.09 6.18 -0.05
N LYS A 36 -73.93 7.42 -0.51
CA LYS A 36 -72.90 7.80 -1.47
C LYS A 36 -71.62 7.01 -1.11
N PRO A 37 -70.95 6.34 -2.06
CA PRO A 37 -69.72 5.65 -1.73
C PRO A 37 -68.80 6.66 -1.04
N LYS A 38 -68.38 6.36 0.19
CA LYS A 38 -67.32 7.11 0.88
C LYS A 38 -66.24 7.36 -0.18
N THR A 39 -65.97 8.62 -0.47
CA THR A 39 -64.85 9.01 -1.32
C THR A 39 -63.65 8.20 -0.85
N ARG A 40 -63.17 7.26 -1.69
CA ARG A 40 -61.95 6.52 -1.41
C ARG A 40 -60.91 7.56 -1.02
N GLU A 41 -60.26 7.38 0.12
CA GLU A 41 -59.18 8.26 0.57
C GLU A 41 -58.05 8.14 -0.45
N ASN A 42 -58.10 8.97 -1.50
CA ASN A 42 -57.06 9.08 -2.48
C ASN A 42 -55.94 9.86 -1.81
N ILE A 43 -54.82 9.20 -1.58
CA ILE A 43 -53.62 9.83 -1.05
C ILE A 43 -52.94 10.49 -2.24
N ASN A 44 -52.88 11.82 -2.20
CA ASN A 44 -52.08 12.61 -3.12
C ASN A 44 -50.87 13.13 -2.38
N ALA A 45 -49.67 12.78 -2.84
CA ALA A 45 -48.43 13.32 -2.30
C ALA A 45 -47.54 13.82 -3.44
N GLU A 46 -47.04 15.05 -3.30
CA GLU A 46 -46.09 15.68 -4.20
C GLU A 46 -44.79 15.94 -3.44
N LEU A 47 -43.67 15.53 -4.03
CA LEU A 47 -42.32 15.72 -3.50
C LEU A 47 -41.49 16.42 -4.57
N LYS A 48 -40.89 17.56 -4.18
CA LYS A 48 -39.93 18.30 -5.01
C LYS A 48 -38.60 18.35 -4.27
N LEU A 49 -37.59 17.67 -4.80
CA LEU A 49 -36.22 17.73 -4.31
C LEU A 49 -35.34 18.38 -5.38
N ARG A 50 -34.58 19.39 -5.00
CA ARG A 50 -33.67 20.09 -5.94
C ARG A 50 -32.52 19.17 -6.37
N TYR A 51 -31.98 18.39 -5.43
CA TYR A 51 -30.72 17.68 -5.60
C TYR A 51 -30.66 16.45 -4.70
N PHE A 52 -30.21 15.33 -5.25
CA PHE A 52 -29.84 14.09 -4.56
C PHE A 52 -28.56 13.58 -5.19
N SER A 53 -27.57 13.21 -4.40
CA SER A 53 -26.32 12.63 -4.89
C SER A 53 -25.97 11.40 -4.07
N LEU A 54 -25.45 10.37 -4.74
CA LEU A 54 -25.05 9.09 -4.19
C LEU A 54 -23.65 8.76 -4.69
N THR A 55 -22.68 8.72 -3.78
CA THR A 55 -21.31 8.28 -4.08
C THR A 55 -21.04 6.95 -3.38
N ILE A 56 -20.54 5.97 -4.11
CA ILE A 56 -20.13 4.66 -3.60
C ILE A 56 -18.61 4.59 -3.60
N LEU A 57 -18.06 4.25 -2.44
CA LEU A 57 -16.63 4.18 -2.18
C LEU A 57 -16.29 2.77 -1.68
N ASP A 58 -15.15 2.22 -2.11
CA ASP A 58 -14.52 1.04 -1.53
C ASP A 58 -13.63 1.48 -0.36
N SER A 59 -13.97 1.07 0.87
CA SER A 59 -13.32 1.53 2.09
C SER A 59 -12.41 0.48 2.73
N LEU A 60 -11.88 -0.50 1.97
CA LEU A 60 -10.94 -1.48 2.52
C LEU A 60 -9.82 -0.80 3.31
N CYS A 61 -9.84 -1.05 4.62
CA CYS A 61 -8.89 -0.54 5.61
C CYS A 61 -8.63 0.98 5.56
N GLY A 62 -9.67 1.80 5.37
CA GLY A 62 -9.63 3.26 5.59
C GLY A 62 -9.22 4.15 4.41
N MET A 63 -8.89 3.57 3.27
CA MET A 63 -8.54 4.35 2.09
C MET A 63 -9.66 4.25 1.05
N MET A 64 -10.58 5.23 1.11
CA MET A 64 -11.74 5.34 0.24
C MET A 64 -11.33 5.45 -1.25
N ARG A 65 -11.46 4.36 -2.02
CA ARG A 65 -11.40 4.42 -3.49
C ARG A 65 -12.81 4.70 -4.03
N PRO A 66 -13.05 5.78 -4.77
CA PRO A 66 -14.34 6.00 -5.39
C PRO A 66 -14.57 4.96 -6.47
N LEU A 67 -15.80 4.51 -6.58
CA LEU A 67 -16.24 3.58 -7.62
C LEU A 67 -17.23 4.26 -8.54
N PHE A 68 -18.21 4.91 -7.94
CA PHE A 68 -19.41 5.35 -8.63
C PHE A 68 -19.96 6.61 -7.97
N ASP A 69 -20.37 7.58 -8.78
CA ASP A 69 -21.09 8.75 -8.36
C ASP A 69 -22.35 8.89 -9.21
N THR A 70 -23.48 9.16 -8.59
CA THR A 70 -24.73 9.47 -9.30
C THR A 70 -25.35 10.69 -8.69
N THR A 71 -25.69 11.62 -9.55
CA THR A 71 -26.36 12.85 -9.17
C THR A 71 -27.69 12.94 -9.90
N ILE A 72 -28.74 13.13 -9.13
CA ILE A 72 -30.12 13.27 -9.58
C ILE A 72 -30.59 14.67 -9.19
N THR A 73 -30.91 15.49 -10.18
CA THR A 73 -31.40 16.85 -9.97
C THR A 73 -32.84 17.00 -10.44
N ASN A 74 -33.51 18.06 -9.99
CA ASN A 74 -34.88 18.40 -10.40
C ASN A 74 -35.90 17.27 -10.18
N ILE A 75 -35.78 16.51 -9.09
CA ILE A 75 -36.67 15.41 -8.72
C ILE A 75 -38.06 15.96 -8.41
N LYS A 76 -39.03 15.63 -9.25
CA LYS A 76 -40.46 15.92 -9.06
C LYS A 76 -41.22 14.60 -9.05
N LEU A 77 -41.62 14.14 -7.87
CA LEU A 77 -42.43 12.95 -7.69
C LEU A 77 -43.87 13.36 -7.36
N ALA A 78 -44.82 12.92 -8.17
CA ALA A 78 -46.24 13.08 -7.92
C ALA A 78 -46.87 11.68 -7.79
N THR A 79 -47.53 11.43 -6.66
CA THR A 79 -48.28 10.20 -6.40
C THR A 79 -49.75 10.52 -6.25
N HIS A 80 -50.60 9.68 -6.84
CA HIS A 80 -52.04 9.82 -6.84
C HIS A 80 -52.69 8.44 -6.74
N GLY A 81 -53.54 8.23 -5.73
CA GLY A 81 -54.37 7.03 -5.60
C GLY A 81 -54.37 6.43 -4.20
N GLY A 82 -55.01 5.27 -4.04
CA GLY A 82 -55.07 4.54 -2.77
C GLY A 82 -54.07 3.39 -2.69
N LEU A 83 -53.96 2.72 -1.54
CA LEU A 83 -53.08 1.55 -1.30
C LEU A 83 -53.28 0.41 -2.32
N HIS A 84 -54.48 0.30 -2.91
CA HIS A 84 -54.82 -0.72 -3.92
C HIS A 84 -54.74 -0.24 -5.37
N GLY A 85 -54.39 1.02 -5.62
CA GLY A 85 -54.41 1.63 -6.96
C GLY A 85 -53.64 2.94 -6.95
N MET A 86 -52.32 2.84 -6.79
CA MET A 86 -51.38 3.95 -6.79
C MET A 86 -50.80 4.18 -8.20
N ASN A 87 -50.83 5.43 -8.64
CA ASN A 87 -50.06 5.93 -9.77
C ASN A 87 -49.00 6.89 -9.25
N ALA A 88 -47.75 6.72 -9.67
CA ALA A 88 -46.65 7.61 -9.34
C ALA A 88 -45.92 8.04 -10.62
N VAL A 89 -45.60 9.32 -10.72
CA VAL A 89 -44.79 9.90 -11.81
C VAL A 89 -43.61 10.62 -11.18
N LEU A 90 -42.41 10.20 -11.52
CA LEU A 90 -41.15 10.84 -11.17
C LEU A 90 -40.54 11.46 -12.41
N ILE A 91 -40.19 12.74 -12.35
CA ILE A 91 -39.42 13.45 -13.37
C ILE A 91 -38.11 13.88 -12.71
N SER A 92 -36.98 13.59 -13.35
CA SER A 92 -35.67 13.96 -12.82
C SER A 92 -34.61 14.01 -13.92
N SER A 93 -33.58 14.82 -13.72
CA SER A 93 -32.37 14.81 -14.52
C SER A 93 -31.32 13.95 -13.82
N ILE A 94 -30.74 12.97 -14.52
CA ILE A 94 -29.82 11.99 -13.93
C ILE A 94 -28.49 12.05 -14.68
N VAL A 95 -27.39 12.11 -13.92
CA VAL A 95 -26.03 11.93 -14.41
C VAL A 95 -25.33 10.90 -13.53
N ALA A 96 -24.52 10.03 -14.13
CA ALA A 96 -23.73 9.05 -13.39
C ALA A 96 -22.30 8.99 -13.94
N SER A 97 -21.35 8.85 -13.04
CA SER A 97 -19.92 8.81 -13.34
C SER A 97 -19.27 7.64 -12.61
N THR A 98 -18.26 7.06 -13.24
CA THR A 98 -17.41 6.02 -12.65
C THR A 98 -15.99 6.53 -12.52
N PHE A 99 -15.31 6.13 -11.47
CA PHE A 99 -13.95 6.60 -11.24
C PHE A 99 -12.93 5.68 -11.94
N ASN A 100 -12.13 6.25 -12.83
CA ASN A 100 -11.01 5.56 -13.44
C ASN A 100 -9.77 5.76 -12.54
N ALA A 101 -9.30 4.68 -11.93
CA ALA A 101 -8.14 4.74 -11.03
C ALA A 101 -6.78 4.82 -11.75
N GLN A 102 -6.71 4.50 -13.04
CA GLN A 102 -5.48 4.64 -13.82
C GLN A 102 -5.22 6.10 -14.20
N LEU A 103 -6.29 6.81 -14.56
CA LEU A 103 -6.26 8.23 -14.92
C LEU A 103 -6.59 9.15 -13.73
N GLU A 104 -6.97 8.55 -12.60
CA GLU A 104 -7.46 9.23 -11.40
C GLU A 104 -8.56 10.28 -11.68
N ALA A 105 -9.42 9.97 -12.65
CA ALA A 105 -10.42 10.89 -13.18
C ALA A 105 -11.82 10.26 -13.15
N TRP A 106 -12.82 11.12 -12.96
CA TRP A 106 -14.21 10.73 -13.14
C TRP A 106 -14.56 10.69 -14.62
N GLU A 107 -15.01 9.53 -15.08
CA GLU A 107 -15.51 9.31 -16.44
C GLU A 107 -17.04 9.26 -16.41
N PRO A 108 -17.74 9.93 -17.34
CA PRO A 108 -19.20 9.90 -17.38
C PRO A 108 -19.67 8.51 -17.84
N LEU A 109 -20.29 7.73 -16.94
CA LEU A 109 -20.94 6.47 -17.25
C LEU A 109 -22.27 6.72 -17.99
N VAL A 110 -23.03 7.70 -17.51
CA VAL A 110 -24.29 8.16 -18.09
C VAL A 110 -24.23 9.68 -18.18
N GLU A 111 -24.28 10.21 -19.39
CA GLU A 111 -24.34 11.66 -19.60
C GLU A 111 -25.67 12.24 -19.08
N PRO A 112 -25.71 13.52 -18.67
CA PRO A 112 -26.92 14.13 -18.13
C PRO A 112 -28.12 13.95 -19.07
N PHE A 113 -29.17 13.29 -18.58
CA PHE A 113 -30.40 13.11 -19.32
C PHE A 113 -31.64 13.33 -18.45
N ASP A 114 -32.72 13.82 -19.06
CA ASP A 114 -34.00 14.01 -18.41
C ASP A 114 -34.87 12.76 -18.60
N GLY A 115 -35.32 12.18 -17.49
CA GLY A 115 -36.11 10.95 -17.46
C GLY A 115 -37.47 11.14 -16.79
N ILE A 116 -38.49 10.51 -17.36
CA ILE A 116 -39.83 10.37 -16.80
C ILE A 116 -40.06 8.89 -16.46
N PHE A 117 -40.27 8.62 -15.18
CA PHE A 117 -40.53 7.30 -14.63
C PHE A 117 -41.98 7.27 -14.12
N LYS A 118 -42.79 6.38 -14.69
CA LYS A 118 -44.20 6.23 -14.32
C LYS A 118 -44.45 4.83 -13.78
N PHE A 119 -44.94 4.75 -12.55
CA PHE A 119 -45.41 3.53 -11.92
C PHE A 119 -46.94 3.55 -11.86
N GLU A 120 -47.58 2.50 -12.37
CA GLU A 120 -49.04 2.35 -12.34
C GLU A 120 -49.37 0.97 -11.78
N THR A 121 -50.31 0.91 -10.85
CA THR A 121 -50.97 -0.35 -10.45
C THR A 121 -52.31 -0.45 -11.17
N PHE A 122 -52.52 -1.55 -11.87
CA PHE A 122 -53.75 -1.78 -12.64
C PHE A 122 -54.36 -3.12 -12.25
N ASP A 123 -55.68 -3.15 -12.23
CA ASP A 123 -56.43 -4.36 -11.91
C ASP A 123 -56.38 -5.32 -13.11
N THR A 124 -55.84 -6.51 -12.91
CA THR A 124 -55.83 -7.56 -13.92
C THR A 124 -57.13 -8.33 -13.81
N ASN A 125 -58.10 -7.99 -14.67
CA ASN A 125 -59.39 -8.66 -14.91
C ASN A 125 -59.68 -9.88 -14.00
N ALA A 126 -60.51 -9.67 -12.98
CA ALA A 126 -61.46 -10.54 -12.24
C ALA A 126 -61.34 -12.10 -12.18
N GLN A 127 -60.33 -12.76 -12.73
CA GLN A 127 -60.21 -14.23 -12.77
C GLN A 127 -58.80 -14.76 -12.45
N SER A 128 -57.86 -13.90 -12.06
CA SER A 128 -56.54 -14.33 -11.57
C SER A 128 -56.49 -14.26 -10.04
N PRO A 129 -56.05 -15.33 -9.33
CA PRO A 129 -55.91 -15.33 -7.87
C PRO A 129 -54.73 -14.49 -7.36
N PHE A 130 -53.93 -13.92 -8.26
CA PHE A 130 -52.83 -13.02 -7.94
C PHE A 130 -53.26 -11.56 -8.19
N GLY A 131 -53.37 -10.79 -7.11
CA GLY A 131 -53.84 -9.40 -7.12
C GLY A 131 -52.96 -8.44 -7.93
N LEU A 132 -53.58 -7.30 -8.29
CA LEU A 132 -53.02 -6.04 -8.82
C LEU A 132 -51.70 -6.16 -9.61
N GLY A 133 -51.80 -6.06 -10.94
CA GLY A 133 -50.64 -5.92 -11.82
C GLY A 133 -49.90 -4.59 -11.60
N LYS A 134 -48.57 -4.64 -11.59
CA LYS A 134 -47.69 -3.45 -11.51
C LYS A 134 -47.08 -3.19 -12.88
N ARG A 135 -47.12 -1.94 -13.35
CA ARG A 135 -46.47 -1.48 -14.58
C ARG A 135 -45.49 -0.37 -14.27
N ILE A 136 -44.26 -0.50 -14.74
CA ILE A 136 -43.26 0.57 -14.73
C ILE A 136 -43.03 0.99 -16.18
N ARG A 137 -43.11 2.29 -16.47
CA ARG A 137 -42.74 2.89 -17.75
C ARG A 137 -41.61 3.87 -17.52
N ILE A 138 -40.61 3.81 -18.39
CA ILE A 138 -39.44 4.69 -18.34
C ILE A 138 -39.36 5.34 -19.72
N SER A 139 -39.30 6.67 -19.75
CA SER A 139 -39.15 7.46 -20.97
C SER A 139 -38.06 8.49 -20.77
N ALA A 140 -37.03 8.47 -21.62
CA ALA A 140 -36.07 9.55 -21.69
C ALA A 140 -36.66 10.67 -22.58
N THR A 141 -36.64 11.91 -22.10
CA THR A 141 -37.07 13.08 -22.86
C THR A 141 -35.92 13.75 -23.62
N SER A 142 -34.68 13.42 -23.27
CA SER A 142 -33.46 13.80 -23.97
C SER A 142 -32.71 12.54 -24.47
N ILE A 143 -31.61 12.75 -25.20
CA ILE A 143 -30.72 11.67 -25.61
C ILE A 143 -30.11 11.03 -24.35
N LEU A 144 -30.13 9.70 -24.28
CA LEU A 144 -29.50 8.91 -23.23
C LEU A 144 -28.20 8.33 -23.78
N ASN A 145 -27.06 8.89 -23.39
CA ASN A 145 -25.74 8.37 -23.73
C ASN A 145 -25.16 7.59 -22.55
N VAL A 146 -24.72 6.37 -22.83
CA VAL A 146 -24.08 5.47 -21.85
C VAL A 146 -22.70 5.12 -22.37
N ASN A 147 -21.66 5.45 -21.61
CA ASN A 147 -20.28 5.14 -21.95
C ASN A 147 -19.75 4.05 -21.03
N VAL A 148 -19.12 3.01 -21.58
CA VAL A 148 -18.51 1.94 -20.79
C VAL A 148 -17.06 1.77 -21.27
N SER A 149 -16.10 2.13 -20.40
CA SER A 149 -14.67 1.92 -20.67
C SER A 149 -14.16 0.60 -20.06
N ALA A 150 -13.06 0.08 -20.59
CA ALA A 150 -12.40 -1.11 -20.03
C ALA A 150 -11.99 -0.89 -18.57
N ALA A 151 -11.48 0.30 -18.24
CA ALA A 151 -11.12 0.68 -16.88
C ALA A 151 -12.33 0.73 -15.92
N ASN A 152 -13.52 1.13 -16.41
CA ASN A 152 -14.76 1.08 -15.61
C ASN A 152 -15.16 -0.37 -15.32
N LEU A 153 -15.08 -1.26 -16.32
CA LEU A 153 -15.41 -2.67 -16.16
C LEU A 153 -14.42 -3.37 -15.20
N GLU A 154 -13.13 -3.10 -15.33
CA GLU A 154 -12.10 -3.62 -14.41
C GLU A 154 -12.31 -3.15 -12.98
N SER A 155 -12.64 -1.87 -12.77
CA SER A 155 -12.95 -1.33 -11.45
C SER A 155 -14.15 -2.04 -10.83
N PHE A 156 -15.23 -2.26 -11.61
CA PHE A 156 -16.41 -2.98 -11.13
C PHE A 156 -16.11 -4.44 -10.78
N VAL A 157 -15.40 -5.17 -11.66
CA VAL A 157 -14.99 -6.56 -11.41
C VAL A 157 -14.07 -6.65 -10.17
N GLY A 158 -13.14 -5.71 -10.04
CA GLY A 158 -12.26 -5.57 -8.89
C GLY A 158 -13.04 -5.39 -7.59
N SER A 159 -14.03 -4.49 -7.58
CA SER A 159 -14.89 -4.26 -6.40
C SER A 159 -15.71 -5.49 -6.02
N VAL A 160 -16.26 -6.22 -6.99
CA VAL A 160 -16.98 -7.48 -6.72
C VAL A 160 -16.06 -8.52 -6.11
N HIS A 161 -14.81 -8.62 -6.60
CA HIS A 161 -13.82 -9.54 -6.06
C HIS A 161 -13.36 -9.16 -4.65
N SER A 162 -13.11 -7.88 -4.42
CA SER A 162 -12.81 -7.31 -3.10
C SER A 162 -13.94 -7.58 -2.10
N TRP A 163 -15.19 -7.35 -2.48
CA TRP A 163 -16.37 -7.60 -1.65
C TRP A 163 -16.49 -9.09 -1.28
N ARG A 164 -16.25 -10.00 -2.23
CA ARG A 164 -16.24 -11.45 -1.94
C ARG A 164 -15.13 -11.82 -0.95
N ARG A 165 -13.92 -11.31 -1.13
CA ARG A 165 -12.80 -11.54 -0.19
C ARG A 165 -13.12 -11.02 1.20
N GLN A 166 -13.78 -9.87 1.31
CA GLN A 166 -14.19 -9.32 2.60
C GLN A 166 -15.19 -10.25 3.31
N ILE A 167 -16.20 -10.75 2.59
CA ILE A 167 -17.13 -11.75 3.15
C ILE A 167 -16.38 -12.99 3.61
N GLU A 168 -15.40 -13.48 2.84
CA GLU A 168 -14.58 -14.63 3.24
C GLU A 168 -13.73 -14.34 4.50
N PHE A 169 -13.14 -13.15 4.61
CA PHE A 169 -12.39 -12.73 5.79
C PHE A 169 -13.28 -12.59 7.03
N GLU A 170 -14.47 -12.00 6.89
CA GLU A 170 -15.46 -11.94 7.96
C GLU A 170 -15.88 -13.33 8.40
N GLN A 171 -16.09 -14.26 7.47
CA GLN A 171 -16.41 -15.65 7.80
C GLN A 171 -15.26 -16.35 8.53
N LYS A 172 -14.00 -16.15 8.10
CA LYS A 172 -12.81 -16.69 8.78
C LYS A 172 -12.62 -16.08 10.17
N ALA A 173 -12.77 -14.77 10.31
CA ALA A 173 -12.71 -14.09 11.61
C ALA A 173 -13.84 -14.53 12.54
N SER A 174 -15.04 -14.75 12.00
CA SER A 174 -16.19 -15.28 12.76
C SER A 174 -15.93 -16.70 13.26
N LYS A 175 -15.30 -17.55 12.43
CA LYS A 175 -14.87 -18.90 12.83
C LYS A 175 -13.81 -18.88 13.92
N LEU A 176 -12.78 -18.04 13.77
CA LEU A 176 -11.74 -17.86 14.78
C LEU A 176 -12.30 -17.33 16.11
N LYS A 177 -13.28 -16.40 16.07
CA LYS A 177 -13.98 -15.93 17.28
C LYS A 177 -14.83 -17.03 17.92
N ALA A 178 -15.44 -17.91 17.14
CA ALA A 178 -16.19 -19.06 17.65
C ALA A 178 -15.26 -20.13 18.26
N GLU A 179 -14.07 -20.31 17.69
CA GLU A 179 -13.04 -21.25 18.16
C GLU A 179 -12.27 -20.73 19.40
N ALA A 180 -12.13 -19.40 19.54
CA ALA A 180 -11.49 -18.76 20.70
C ALA A 180 -12.39 -18.70 21.96
N GLY A 181 -13.66 -19.09 21.87
CA GLY A 181 -14.62 -19.09 23.00
C GLY A 181 -14.34 -20.11 24.11
N GLY A 182 -13.17 -20.76 24.14
CA GLY A 182 -12.84 -21.87 25.05
C GLY A 182 -11.74 -21.62 26.09
N GLN A 183 -10.95 -20.55 26.01
CA GLN A 183 -9.89 -20.29 27.00
C GLN A 183 -9.74 -18.79 27.31
N HIS A 184 -10.19 -18.40 28.50
CA HIS A 184 -9.74 -17.17 29.14
C HIS A 184 -8.32 -17.40 29.67
N SER A 185 -7.32 -16.87 28.97
CA SER A 185 -6.06 -16.47 29.61
C SER A 185 -5.97 -14.96 29.59
N GLU A 186 -5.69 -14.37 30.75
CA GLU A 186 -5.26 -12.98 30.90
C GLU A 186 -4.07 -12.70 29.98
N GLY A 187 -4.35 -12.07 28.85
CA GLY A 187 -3.41 -11.46 27.94
C GLY A 187 -4.14 -10.28 27.32
N GLU A 188 -3.51 -9.11 27.34
CA GLU A 188 -4.08 -7.82 26.95
C GLU A 188 -4.91 -7.92 25.66
N ASN A 189 -6.24 -7.89 25.84
CA ASN A 189 -7.18 -7.88 24.74
C ASN A 189 -7.10 -6.51 24.04
N THR A 190 -6.31 -6.42 22.98
CA THR A 190 -6.55 -5.43 21.92
C THR A 190 -7.82 -5.84 21.18
N THR A 191 -8.96 -5.57 21.81
CA THR A 191 -10.25 -5.50 21.12
C THR A 191 -10.15 -4.40 20.08
N PHE A 192 -9.83 -4.78 18.83
CA PHE A 192 -9.96 -3.91 17.66
C PHE A 192 -11.39 -3.33 17.66
N SER A 193 -11.47 -2.07 18.04
CA SER A 193 -12.70 -1.30 18.04
C SER A 193 -12.97 -0.87 16.60
N ALA A 194 -14.23 -0.80 16.19
CA ALA A 194 -14.63 -0.13 14.95
C ALA A 194 -14.31 1.39 14.96
N LEU A 195 -13.70 1.88 16.04
CA LEU A 195 -13.24 3.25 16.28
C LEU A 195 -11.70 3.40 16.25
N ASP A 196 -10.91 2.36 15.96
CA ASP A 196 -9.48 2.51 15.64
C ASP A 196 -9.34 3.06 14.20
N GLU A 197 -9.85 4.28 13.98
CA GLU A 197 -9.73 5.00 12.70
C GLU A 197 -8.27 5.35 12.35
N ASP A 198 -7.36 5.31 13.32
CA ASP A 198 -5.95 5.68 13.14
C ASP A 198 -5.12 4.53 12.52
N ASP A 199 -5.50 3.26 12.77
CA ASP A 199 -4.90 2.09 12.08
C ASP A 199 -5.35 1.98 10.62
N LEU A 200 -6.47 2.62 10.28
CA LEU A 200 -7.08 2.65 8.94
C LEU A 200 -6.45 3.74 8.03
N GLN A 201 -5.69 4.69 8.57
CA GLN A 201 -5.06 5.76 7.78
C GLN A 201 -3.54 5.61 7.68
N THR A 202 -2.98 4.54 8.25
CA THR A 202 -1.54 4.26 8.17
C THR A 202 -1.24 3.20 7.12
N VAL A 203 -0.21 3.46 6.32
CA VAL A 203 0.30 2.56 5.29
C VAL A 203 1.75 2.22 5.58
N ILE A 204 2.14 1.00 5.26
CA ILE A 204 3.52 0.55 5.39
C ILE A 204 4.23 0.75 4.06
N VAL A 205 5.25 1.60 4.03
CA VAL A 205 6.13 1.78 2.86
C VAL A 205 7.32 0.82 3.00
N GLU A 206 7.53 -0.04 2.00
CA GLU A 206 8.65 -1.00 1.92
C GLU A 206 9.61 -0.61 0.81
N ASN A 207 10.92 -0.69 1.09
CA ASN A 207 11.96 -0.48 0.09
C ASN A 207 12.53 -1.80 -0.44
N LYS A 208 12.31 -2.09 -1.72
CA LYS A 208 12.88 -3.23 -2.47
C LYS A 208 13.59 -2.80 -3.75
N LEU A 209 14.12 -1.58 -3.77
CA LEU A 209 14.84 -1.04 -4.94
C LEU A 209 16.31 -1.51 -5.01
N GLY A 210 16.88 -1.99 -3.91
CA GLY A 210 18.29 -2.39 -3.83
C GLY A 210 19.24 -1.23 -3.53
N CYS A 211 18.72 -0.05 -3.21
CA CYS A 211 19.45 1.10 -2.68
C CYS A 211 18.64 1.74 -1.56
N ASP A 212 19.23 2.66 -0.81
CA ASP A 212 18.52 3.44 0.20
C ASP A 212 17.60 4.46 -0.48
N ILE A 213 16.43 4.71 0.11
CA ILE A 213 15.50 5.76 -0.32
C ILE A 213 15.16 6.64 0.88
N PHE A 214 14.76 7.88 0.61
CA PHE A 214 14.25 8.79 1.62
C PHE A 214 12.75 8.93 1.45
N VAL A 215 12.02 8.87 2.55
CA VAL A 215 10.57 9.06 2.60
C VAL A 215 10.29 10.32 3.40
N LYS A 216 9.74 11.32 2.74
CA LYS A 216 9.27 12.56 3.38
C LYS A 216 7.80 12.42 3.72
N LYS A 217 7.43 12.64 4.99
CA LYS A 217 6.06 12.61 5.47
C LYS A 217 5.72 13.92 6.19
N VAL A 218 4.48 14.38 6.00
CA VAL A 218 3.94 15.57 6.67
C VAL A 218 3.12 15.10 7.86
N GLU A 219 3.69 15.24 9.06
CA GLU A 219 2.98 14.98 10.32
C GLU A 219 2.88 16.30 11.08
N HIS A 220 1.65 16.74 11.39
CA HIS A 220 1.40 17.94 12.21
C HIS A 220 2.04 19.24 11.68
N ASP A 221 2.02 19.48 10.35
CA ASP A 221 2.68 20.61 9.67
C ASP A 221 4.23 20.62 9.79
N VAL A 222 4.85 19.51 10.20
CA VAL A 222 6.31 19.34 10.22
C VAL A 222 6.72 18.30 9.18
N ASP A 223 7.61 18.71 8.29
CA ASP A 223 8.28 17.83 7.34
C ASP A 223 9.27 16.94 8.08
N THR A 224 9.01 15.63 8.10
CA THR A 224 9.96 14.64 8.62
C THR A 224 10.46 13.77 7.48
N VAL A 225 11.78 13.57 7.42
CA VAL A 225 12.44 12.78 6.38
C VAL A 225 13.10 11.57 7.03
N ASP A 226 12.60 10.38 6.69
CA ASP A 226 13.14 9.11 7.17
C ASP A 226 13.94 8.43 6.06
N MET A 227 15.16 7.98 6.38
CA MET A 227 15.97 7.16 5.47
C MET A 227 15.56 5.69 5.62
N LEU A 228 15.11 5.09 4.52
CA LEU A 228 14.65 3.72 4.44
C LEU A 228 15.66 2.86 3.68
N ARG A 229 16.36 1.96 4.38
CA ARG A 229 17.35 1.08 3.76
C ARG A 229 16.68 -0.02 2.95
N HIS A 230 17.44 -0.66 2.05
CA HIS A 230 16.94 -1.82 1.32
C HIS A 230 16.47 -2.94 2.27
N GLY A 231 15.22 -3.37 2.11
CA GLY A 231 14.58 -4.41 2.92
C GLY A 231 13.82 -3.88 4.14
N ASP A 232 14.01 -2.61 4.50
CA ASP A 232 13.32 -1.98 5.63
C ASP A 232 11.92 -1.49 5.23
N CYS A 233 11.10 -1.21 6.25
CA CYS A 233 9.79 -0.59 6.09
C CYS A 233 9.52 0.52 7.11
N VAL A 234 8.68 1.49 6.74
CA VAL A 234 8.24 2.59 7.63
C VAL A 234 6.73 2.77 7.54
N SER A 235 6.08 3.10 8.65
CA SER A 235 4.66 3.46 8.67
C SER A 235 4.48 4.95 8.36
N VAL A 236 3.59 5.25 7.42
CA VAL A 236 3.29 6.60 6.97
C VAL A 236 1.79 6.85 7.13
N TRP A 237 1.42 7.97 7.75
CA TRP A 237 0.04 8.42 7.78
C TRP A 237 -0.34 9.04 6.43
N ILE A 238 -1.52 8.68 5.93
CA ILE A 238 -2.02 9.16 4.65
C ILE A 238 -3.26 10.03 4.88
N PRO A 239 -3.29 11.28 4.36
CA PRO A 239 -4.47 12.11 4.44
C PRO A 239 -5.63 11.51 3.64
N PRO A 240 -6.90 11.83 4.00
CA PRO A 240 -8.04 11.38 3.22
C PRO A 240 -7.95 11.87 1.77
N PRO A 241 -8.11 10.98 0.76
CA PRO A 241 -7.98 11.35 -0.64
C PRO A 241 -9.03 12.39 -1.04
N ARG A 242 -8.65 13.39 -1.82
CA ARG A 242 -9.54 14.45 -2.29
C ARG A 242 -9.92 14.26 -3.74
N PHE A 243 -11.19 13.97 -3.98
CA PHE A 243 -11.73 13.89 -5.33
C PHE A 243 -12.20 15.27 -5.79
N SER A 244 -11.92 15.61 -7.05
CA SER A 244 -12.35 16.89 -7.60
C SER A 244 -13.89 17.00 -7.56
N ASN A 245 -14.39 18.05 -6.89
CA ASN A 245 -15.82 18.37 -6.76
C ASN A 245 -16.48 18.80 -8.08
N ARG A 246 -15.88 18.50 -9.26
CA ARG A 246 -16.30 19.05 -10.56
C ARG A 246 -17.72 18.67 -10.99
N LEU A 247 -18.33 17.66 -10.36
CA LEU A 247 -19.73 17.28 -10.58
C LEU A 247 -20.72 17.91 -9.59
N ASN A 248 -20.24 18.57 -8.52
CA ASN A 248 -21.09 19.34 -7.62
C ASN A 248 -21.44 20.69 -8.29
N VAL A 249 -22.48 20.69 -9.13
CA VAL A 249 -23.13 21.90 -9.70
C VAL A 249 -23.74 22.81 -8.60
N ALA A 250 -23.59 22.45 -7.33
CA ALA A 250 -24.09 23.19 -6.18
C ALA A 250 -22.99 23.94 -5.41
N ASP A 251 -22.04 24.58 -6.10
CA ASP A 251 -21.17 25.60 -5.47
C ASP A 251 -21.89 26.96 -5.45
N GLU A 252 -23.11 26.98 -4.93
CA GLU A 252 -23.64 28.19 -4.29
C GLU A 252 -22.94 28.25 -2.93
N SER A 253 -21.95 29.13 -2.83
CA SER A 253 -21.12 29.42 -1.65
C SER A 253 -21.87 29.27 -0.32
N ARG A 254 -21.79 28.08 0.29
CA ARG A 254 -22.33 27.89 1.64
C ARG A 254 -21.44 28.68 2.61
N GLU A 255 -22.05 29.60 3.35
CA GLU A 255 -21.36 30.28 4.45
C GLU A 255 -20.79 29.26 5.44
N ALA A 256 -19.60 29.56 5.98
CA ALA A 256 -18.92 28.70 6.94
C ALA A 256 -19.85 28.40 8.13
N ARG A 257 -20.07 27.10 8.41
CA ARG A 257 -20.97 26.63 9.46
C ARG A 257 -20.22 26.52 10.78
N TYR A 258 -20.78 27.10 11.83
CA TYR A 258 -20.23 27.10 13.17
C TYR A 258 -20.98 26.06 14.01
N TYR A 259 -20.26 25.11 14.61
CA TYR A 259 -20.88 24.07 15.44
C TYR A 259 -20.48 24.27 16.90
N VAL A 260 -21.46 24.13 17.80
CA VAL A 260 -21.24 24.21 19.24
C VAL A 260 -21.58 22.86 19.84
N ALA A 261 -20.60 22.29 20.54
CA ALA A 261 -20.80 21.09 21.33
C ALA A 261 -21.00 21.44 22.80
N VAL A 262 -22.05 20.89 23.41
CA VAL A 262 -22.47 21.12 24.79
C VAL A 262 -22.54 19.78 25.49
N GLN A 263 -21.67 19.58 26.47
CA GLN A 263 -21.63 18.39 27.30
C GLN A 263 -22.28 18.69 28.66
N ILE A 264 -23.38 17.99 28.96
CA ILE A 264 -24.08 18.04 30.23
C ILE A 264 -23.50 16.95 31.13
N LEU A 265 -22.68 17.33 32.11
CA LEU A 265 -21.99 16.39 32.99
C LEU A 265 -22.91 15.91 34.11
N GLY A 266 -23.51 16.86 34.82
CA GLY A 266 -24.32 16.58 36.01
C GLY A 266 -24.84 17.85 36.66
N ALA A 267 -25.70 17.70 37.66
CA ALA A 267 -26.18 18.78 38.52
C ALA A 267 -26.04 18.36 39.99
N LYS A 268 -25.77 19.33 40.86
CA LYS A 268 -25.69 19.15 42.32
C LYS A 268 -26.56 20.16 43.04
N GLY A 269 -27.05 19.80 44.23
CA GLY A 269 -27.86 20.69 45.06
C GLY A 269 -29.27 20.93 44.52
N LEU A 270 -29.84 19.99 43.76
CA LEU A 270 -31.20 20.14 43.23
C LEU A 270 -32.23 19.91 44.35
N PRO A 271 -33.25 20.78 44.51
CA PRO A 271 -34.28 20.59 45.51
C PRO A 271 -35.12 19.34 45.22
N ILE A 272 -35.38 18.57 46.28
CA ILE A 272 -36.23 17.39 46.25
C ILE A 272 -37.58 17.75 46.88
N THR A 273 -38.61 17.83 46.05
CA THR A 273 -40.01 18.01 46.47
C THR A 273 -40.72 16.66 46.41
N ASP A 274 -40.99 16.05 47.56
CA ASP A 274 -41.70 14.78 47.67
C ASP A 274 -43.22 14.98 47.51
N ASP A 275 -43.74 14.68 46.33
CA ASP A 275 -45.18 14.68 46.03
C ASP A 275 -45.73 13.24 45.85
N GLY A 276 -44.98 12.22 46.27
CA GLY A 276 -45.34 10.81 46.15
C GLY A 276 -44.96 10.14 44.82
N ASN A 277 -44.31 10.85 43.89
CA ASN A 277 -43.77 10.30 42.64
C ASN A 277 -42.24 10.15 42.67
N SER A 278 -41.68 9.25 41.85
CA SER A 278 -40.23 9.07 41.77
C SER A 278 -39.54 10.29 41.13
N HIS A 279 -38.60 10.91 41.85
CA HIS A 279 -37.77 12.00 41.33
C HIS A 279 -36.87 11.49 40.18
N ASN A 280 -37.20 11.88 38.96
CA ASN A 280 -36.35 11.68 37.79
C ASN A 280 -36.06 13.05 37.18
N PHE A 281 -34.78 13.34 36.97
CA PHE A 281 -34.35 14.61 36.39
C PHE A 281 -33.89 14.42 34.96
N PHE A 282 -34.20 15.38 34.10
CA PHE A 282 -33.61 15.53 32.78
C PHE A 282 -33.38 17.01 32.45
N CYS A 283 -32.51 17.26 31.48
CA CYS A 283 -32.22 18.59 30.96
C CYS A 283 -32.78 18.69 29.54
N ALA A 284 -33.57 19.73 29.27
CA ALA A 284 -33.96 20.12 27.92
C ALA A 284 -33.05 21.25 27.43
N LEU A 285 -32.49 21.11 26.22
CA LEU A 285 -31.62 22.09 25.59
C LEU A 285 -32.32 22.65 24.35
N ARG A 286 -32.28 23.98 24.17
CA ARG A 286 -32.89 24.67 23.04
C ARG A 286 -31.95 25.76 22.51
N LEU A 287 -31.65 25.70 21.21
CA LEU A 287 -30.91 26.78 20.54
C LEU A 287 -31.90 27.83 20.04
N VAL A 288 -31.72 29.07 20.48
CA VAL A 288 -32.50 30.23 20.07
C VAL A 288 -31.59 31.17 19.29
N VAL A 289 -31.94 31.46 18.04
CA VAL A 289 -31.19 32.38 17.17
C VAL A 289 -31.99 33.66 17.00
N ASP A 290 -31.38 34.82 17.27
CA ASP A 290 -32.07 36.11 17.14
C ASP A 290 -32.27 36.45 15.65
N ASN A 291 -33.54 36.51 15.22
CA ASN A 291 -33.96 36.73 13.84
C ASN A 291 -33.87 38.23 13.48
N GLN A 292 -32.74 38.70 12.97
CA GLN A 292 -32.60 40.04 12.38
C GLN A 292 -32.07 40.01 10.92
N ALA A 293 -31.88 38.83 10.31
CA ALA A 293 -31.42 38.72 8.93
C ALA A 293 -32.45 38.03 8.02
N SER A 294 -32.56 38.58 6.81
CA SER A 294 -33.43 38.29 5.67
C SER A 294 -33.81 36.81 5.45
N GLU A 295 -34.99 36.59 4.86
CA GLU A 295 -35.72 35.33 4.63
C GLU A 295 -34.99 34.11 4.03
N GLN A 296 -33.67 34.16 3.78
CA GLN A 296 -32.97 33.14 3.00
C GLN A 296 -32.50 31.90 3.79
N GLN A 297 -32.47 31.90 5.13
CA GLN A 297 -32.13 30.70 5.91
C GLN A 297 -32.86 30.63 7.26
N LYS A 298 -34.14 30.21 7.27
CA LYS A 298 -34.76 29.69 8.50
C LYS A 298 -34.14 28.33 8.84
N LEU A 299 -33.13 28.31 9.70
CA LEU A 299 -32.69 27.06 10.35
C LEU A 299 -33.89 26.44 11.07
N PHE A 300 -34.08 25.12 10.95
CA PHE A 300 -35.09 24.42 11.73
C PHE A 300 -34.80 24.59 13.24
N PRO A 301 -35.84 24.69 14.09
CA PRO A 301 -35.64 24.79 15.53
C PRO A 301 -34.88 23.56 16.04
N GLN A 302 -33.71 23.78 16.65
CA GLN A 302 -32.86 22.71 17.20
C GLN A 302 -33.11 22.57 18.70
N SER A 303 -33.44 21.36 19.14
CA SER A 303 -33.66 21.04 20.55
C SER A 303 -33.17 19.62 20.86
N ALA A 304 -32.74 19.38 22.09
CA ALA A 304 -32.28 18.09 22.57
C ALA A 304 -32.70 17.86 24.02
N ARG A 305 -32.68 16.61 24.48
CA ARG A 305 -32.98 16.25 25.88
C ARG A 305 -32.03 15.16 26.36
N THR A 306 -31.59 15.25 27.61
CA THR A 306 -30.83 14.16 28.25
C THR A 306 -31.73 13.00 28.68
N LYS A 307 -31.13 11.85 29.01
CA LYS A 307 -31.88 10.74 29.63
C LYS A 307 -32.43 11.16 31.00
N CYS A 308 -33.54 10.53 31.39
CA CYS A 308 -34.09 10.70 32.74
C CYS A 308 -33.25 9.90 33.75
N VAL A 309 -32.72 10.56 34.78
CA VAL A 309 -31.85 9.93 35.79
C VAL A 309 -32.41 10.18 37.19
N LYS A 310 -32.42 9.12 38.02
CA LYS A 310 -32.75 9.22 39.44
C LYS A 310 -31.61 9.91 40.20
N PRO A 311 -31.89 10.91 41.05
CA PRO A 311 -30.85 11.60 41.81
C PRO A 311 -30.29 10.68 42.91
N VAL A 312 -29.01 10.88 43.22
CA VAL A 312 -28.43 10.41 44.49
C VAL A 312 -28.72 11.49 45.53
N ILE A 313 -29.50 11.12 46.54
CA ILE A 313 -29.94 12.03 47.60
C ILE A 313 -28.86 12.14 48.67
N SER A 314 -28.43 13.36 48.96
CA SER A 314 -27.51 13.69 50.06
C SER A 314 -28.19 14.65 51.03
N ARG A 315 -28.13 14.35 52.32
CA ARG A 315 -28.72 15.20 53.36
C ARG A 315 -27.64 16.11 53.94
N ILE A 316 -27.74 17.41 53.68
CA ILE A 316 -26.81 18.43 54.17
C ILE A 316 -27.65 19.52 54.87
N ASN A 317 -27.31 19.86 56.12
CA ASN A 317 -27.99 20.91 56.90
C ASN A 317 -29.54 20.80 56.95
N ASN A 318 -30.08 19.59 57.13
CA ASN A 318 -31.52 19.28 57.18
C ASN A 318 -32.34 19.55 55.90
N LEU A 319 -31.71 19.86 54.76
CA LEU A 319 -32.33 19.78 53.43
C LEU A 319 -31.85 18.53 52.68
N ASP A 320 -32.78 17.87 52.00
CA ASP A 320 -32.47 16.75 51.10
C ASP A 320 -32.14 17.30 49.70
N GLU A 321 -30.87 17.17 49.30
CA GLU A 321 -30.36 17.63 48.00
C GLU A 321 -30.16 16.47 47.02
N GLY A 322 -30.59 16.66 45.78
CA GLY A 322 -30.42 15.69 44.69
C GLY A 322 -29.19 15.96 43.83
N ASN A 323 -28.35 14.93 43.66
CA ASN A 323 -27.20 14.96 42.75
C ASN A 323 -27.42 14.03 41.55
N VAL A 324 -27.25 14.54 40.33
CA VAL A 324 -27.52 13.80 39.08
C VAL A 324 -26.30 13.85 38.17
N LYS A 325 -25.99 12.73 37.51
CA LYS A 325 -24.93 12.65 36.49
C LYS A 325 -25.51 12.13 35.17
N TRP A 326 -25.36 12.90 34.10
CA TRP A 326 -25.79 12.51 32.74
C TRP A 326 -24.59 12.08 31.90
N ASN A 327 -23.58 12.95 31.81
CA ASN A 327 -22.42 12.86 30.94
C ASN A 327 -22.80 12.63 29.46
N GLU A 328 -23.63 13.53 28.91
CA GLU A 328 -24.14 13.47 27.54
C GLU A 328 -23.68 14.69 26.73
N LEU A 329 -23.31 14.47 25.46
CA LEU A 329 -22.81 15.49 24.54
C LEU A 329 -23.85 15.76 23.43
N PHE A 330 -24.13 17.04 23.19
CA PHE A 330 -25.03 17.51 22.13
C PHE A 330 -24.31 18.48 21.21
N ILE A 331 -24.61 18.47 19.91
CA ILE A 331 -24.00 19.35 18.92
C ILE A 331 -25.10 20.17 18.24
N PHE A 332 -24.92 21.49 18.19
CA PHE A 332 -25.84 22.44 17.58
C PHE A 332 -25.16 23.21 16.45
N GLU A 333 -25.86 23.40 15.34
CA GLU A 333 -25.41 24.26 14.23
C GLU A 333 -25.85 25.71 14.50
N VAL A 334 -24.89 26.64 14.57
CA VAL A 334 -25.12 28.07 14.82
C VAL A 334 -24.69 28.88 13.59
N PRO A 335 -25.52 29.81 13.11
CA PRO A 335 -25.15 30.67 11.99
C PRO A 335 -24.09 31.70 12.39
N ARG A 336 -23.08 31.91 11.54
CA ARG A 336 -21.93 32.80 11.83
C ARG A 336 -22.32 34.27 11.98
N LYS A 337 -23.40 34.71 11.31
CA LYS A 337 -23.82 36.11 11.21
C LYS A 337 -24.87 36.56 12.24
N ALA A 338 -25.41 35.65 13.06
CA ALA A 338 -26.46 35.98 14.02
C ALA A 338 -26.08 35.54 15.45
N PRO A 339 -26.36 36.36 16.48
CA PRO A 339 -26.19 35.93 17.85
C PRO A 339 -27.19 34.81 18.16
N ALA A 340 -26.71 33.75 18.79
CA ALA A 340 -27.55 32.67 19.30
C ALA A 340 -27.37 32.54 20.82
N LYS A 341 -28.38 31.96 21.46
CA LYS A 341 -28.42 31.65 22.88
C LYS A 341 -28.81 30.19 23.04
N LEU A 342 -28.14 29.50 23.95
CA LEU A 342 -28.53 28.16 24.35
C LEU A 342 -29.26 28.25 25.68
N GLU A 343 -30.52 27.81 25.67
CA GLU A 343 -31.35 27.70 26.86
C GLU A 343 -31.36 26.25 27.33
N ILE A 344 -31.18 26.07 28.64
CA ILE A 344 -31.17 24.77 29.30
C ILE A 344 -32.15 24.81 30.47
N GLU A 345 -33.08 23.87 30.50
CA GLU A 345 -34.07 23.72 31.56
C GLU A 345 -33.92 22.35 32.23
N VAL A 346 -33.75 22.35 33.56
CA VAL A 346 -33.70 21.15 34.39
C VAL A 346 -35.09 20.90 34.97
N THR A 347 -35.69 19.76 34.65
CA THR A 347 -37.05 19.42 35.08
C THR A 347 -37.04 18.21 36.01
N ASN A 348 -37.74 18.32 37.14
CA ASN A 348 -38.04 17.19 38.03
C ASN A 348 -39.41 16.62 37.66
N LEU A 349 -39.43 15.36 37.22
CA LEU A 349 -40.66 14.66 36.80
C LEU A 349 -41.60 14.26 37.94
N ALA A 350 -41.19 14.40 39.21
CA ALA A 350 -42.06 14.05 40.32
C ALA A 350 -43.31 14.95 40.37
N ALA A 351 -43.11 16.25 40.23
CA ALA A 351 -44.13 17.28 40.39
C ALA A 351 -45.28 17.22 39.35
N LYS A 352 -46.48 17.68 39.77
CA LYS A 352 -47.69 17.88 38.93
C LYS A 352 -48.17 16.60 38.24
N ALA A 353 -48.24 15.48 38.97
CA ALA A 353 -48.76 14.19 38.47
C ALA A 353 -48.03 13.69 37.20
N GLY A 354 -46.70 13.81 37.17
CA GLY A 354 -45.87 13.34 36.05
C GLY A 354 -45.73 14.33 34.88
N LYS A 355 -46.30 15.54 34.97
CA LYS A 355 -46.03 16.62 34.00
C LYS A 355 -44.65 17.26 34.18
N GLY A 356 -44.06 17.10 35.36
CA GLY A 356 -42.79 17.66 35.75
C GLY A 356 -42.86 19.16 36.08
N ASP A 357 -41.93 19.62 36.90
CA ASP A 357 -41.76 21.03 37.25
C ASP A 357 -40.31 21.47 37.01
N VAL A 358 -40.15 22.68 36.49
CA VAL A 358 -38.83 23.22 36.15
C VAL A 358 -38.15 23.66 37.44
N VAL A 359 -37.10 22.94 37.80
CA VAL A 359 -36.32 23.17 39.03
C VAL A 359 -35.26 24.25 38.82
N GLY A 360 -34.81 24.43 37.59
CA GLY A 360 -33.82 25.45 37.28
C GLY A 360 -33.70 25.68 35.79
N ALA A 361 -33.50 26.94 35.40
CA ALA A 361 -33.22 27.31 34.02
C ALA A 361 -31.87 28.04 33.92
N LEU A 362 -31.25 27.93 32.75
CA LEU A 362 -30.00 28.60 32.41
C LEU A 362 -30.07 29.07 30.97
N SER A 363 -29.55 30.26 30.69
CA SER A 363 -29.36 30.76 29.34
C SER A 363 -28.00 31.42 29.22
N PHE A 364 -27.22 31.05 28.21
CA PHE A 364 -25.97 31.73 27.89
C PHE A 364 -25.80 31.90 26.37
N SER A 365 -25.08 32.95 25.98
CA SER A 365 -24.84 33.29 24.58
C SER A 365 -23.84 32.31 23.94
N VAL A 366 -24.13 31.92 22.71
CA VAL A 366 -23.39 30.95 21.91
C VAL A 366 -23.21 31.51 20.50
N GLY A 367 -21.98 31.76 20.04
CA GLY A 367 -21.73 32.32 18.70
C GLY A 367 -20.32 32.90 18.52
N HIS A 368 -20.00 33.28 17.28
CA HIS A 368 -18.70 33.88 16.91
C HIS A 368 -18.53 35.24 17.62
N GLY A 369 -17.54 35.35 18.53
CA GLY A 369 -17.31 36.56 19.35
C GLY A 369 -17.84 36.48 20.79
N ALA A 370 -18.51 35.40 21.19
CA ALA A 370 -18.76 35.13 22.61
C ALA A 370 -17.44 34.67 23.27
N ASN A 371 -16.78 35.57 24.02
CA ASN A 371 -15.46 35.38 24.68
C ASN A 371 -15.36 34.22 25.69
N THR A 372 -16.32 33.29 25.71
CA THR A 372 -16.47 32.23 26.72
C THR A 372 -16.31 30.81 26.19
N LEU A 373 -16.30 30.58 24.87
CA LEU A 373 -16.20 29.23 24.31
C LEU A 373 -14.76 28.92 23.85
N LYS A 374 -14.22 27.75 24.22
CA LYS A 374 -12.91 27.27 23.73
C LYS A 374 -13.07 26.76 22.29
N LYS A 375 -12.22 27.23 21.38
CA LYS A 375 -12.10 26.70 20.02
C LYS A 375 -11.41 25.34 20.10
N ILE A 376 -12.00 24.32 19.50
CA ILE A 376 -11.42 22.98 19.42
C ILE A 376 -11.25 22.62 17.94
N ALA A 377 -10.11 22.02 17.59
CA ALA A 377 -9.77 21.70 16.20
C ALA A 377 -10.64 20.56 15.62
N SER A 378 -11.13 19.64 16.47
CA SER A 378 -11.98 18.53 16.04
C SER A 378 -12.86 17.98 17.17
N VAL A 379 -13.90 17.22 16.79
CA VAL A 379 -14.79 16.51 17.73
C VAL A 379 -14.08 15.36 18.47
N ARG A 380 -12.88 14.93 18.03
CA ARG A 380 -12.12 13.87 18.72
C ARG A 380 -11.46 14.34 20.02
N MET A 381 -11.23 15.64 20.21
CA MET A 381 -10.62 16.16 21.44
C MET A 381 -11.58 16.20 22.66
N PHE A 382 -12.85 15.79 22.49
CA PHE A 382 -13.81 15.71 23.60
C PHE A 382 -13.59 14.49 24.51
N HIS A 383 -12.80 13.50 24.08
CA HIS A 383 -12.59 12.25 24.82
C HIS A 383 -11.33 12.22 25.69
N GLN A 384 -10.57 13.31 25.82
CA GLN A 384 -9.44 13.32 26.75
C GLN A 384 -9.94 13.29 28.21
N PRO A 385 -9.52 12.31 29.05
CA PRO A 385 -10.01 12.15 30.42
C PRO A 385 -9.63 13.28 31.38
N HIS A 386 -8.79 14.23 30.96
CA HIS A 386 -8.20 15.25 31.82
C HIS A 386 -8.11 16.61 31.13
N ASP A 387 -9.23 17.32 31.00
CA ASP A 387 -9.20 18.78 30.83
C ASP A 387 -10.23 19.43 31.80
N VAL A 388 -9.89 19.43 33.10
CA VAL A 388 -10.72 19.97 34.21
C VAL A 388 -10.97 21.49 34.03
N GLN A 389 -10.25 22.16 33.14
CA GLN A 389 -10.31 23.61 32.95
C GLN A 389 -11.55 24.12 32.20
N ASN A 390 -12.32 23.25 31.51
CA ASN A 390 -13.45 23.68 30.67
C ASN A 390 -14.85 23.41 31.26
N ILE A 391 -14.90 22.83 32.46
CA ILE A 391 -16.16 22.54 33.17
C ILE A 391 -16.59 23.82 33.89
N ARG A 392 -17.69 24.44 33.44
CA ARG A 392 -18.29 25.58 34.14
C ARG A 392 -19.44 25.11 35.02
N SER A 393 -19.45 25.59 36.25
CA SER A 393 -20.59 25.47 37.15
C SER A 393 -21.50 26.67 36.98
N TYR A 394 -22.72 26.45 36.53
CA TYR A 394 -23.73 27.49 36.41
C TYR A 394 -24.76 27.34 37.54
N PRO A 395 -25.00 28.40 38.35
CA PRO A 395 -26.09 28.37 39.31
C PRO A 395 -27.42 28.33 38.55
N LEU A 396 -28.32 27.47 39.00
CA LEU A 396 -29.67 27.37 38.44
C LEU A 396 -30.53 28.48 39.04
N THR A 397 -31.26 29.20 38.19
CA THR A 397 -32.26 30.17 38.66
C THR A 397 -33.64 29.55 38.62
N THR A 398 -34.36 29.65 39.73
CA THR A 398 -35.79 29.34 39.78
C THR A 398 -36.55 30.53 39.17
N MET A 399 -37.42 30.25 38.22
CA MET A 399 -38.39 31.24 37.70
C MET A 399 -39.50 31.46 38.72
N ALA A 400 -39.15 31.88 39.94
CA ALA A 400 -40.08 32.29 40.98
C ALA A 400 -40.20 33.83 40.94
N GLN A 401 -41.26 34.29 40.27
CA GLN A 401 -41.95 35.59 40.39
C GLN A 401 -41.10 36.87 40.53
N GLN A 402 -41.33 37.79 39.60
CA GLN A 402 -40.87 39.18 39.58
C GLN A 402 -41.31 40.00 40.82
N SER A 403 -40.70 39.75 41.98
CA SER A 403 -40.79 40.61 43.15
C SER A 403 -39.48 40.56 43.93
N HIS A 404 -38.90 41.74 44.15
CA HIS A 404 -37.66 42.01 44.90
C HIS A 404 -37.56 41.19 46.22
N VAL A 405 -36.96 40.00 46.17
CA VAL A 405 -36.40 39.25 47.31
C VAL A 405 -35.22 38.43 46.76
N GLU A 406 -34.15 38.30 47.54
CA GLU A 406 -32.87 37.69 47.19
C GLU A 406 -33.01 36.38 46.40
N ILE A 407 -32.29 36.29 45.27
CA ILE A 407 -32.28 35.13 44.37
C ILE A 407 -31.61 33.95 45.12
N GLY A 408 -32.41 33.06 45.69
CA GLY A 408 -31.93 31.77 46.17
C GLY A 408 -31.46 30.92 44.99
N HIS A 409 -30.20 30.50 44.98
CA HIS A 409 -29.65 29.60 43.97
C HIS A 409 -29.92 28.14 44.36
N ASP A 410 -30.90 27.52 43.73
CA ASP A 410 -31.28 26.12 43.97
C ASP A 410 -30.45 25.18 43.07
N GLY A 411 -29.21 24.97 43.47
CA GLY A 411 -28.29 24.01 42.84
C GLY A 411 -27.47 24.55 41.67
N CYS A 412 -26.50 23.75 41.24
CA CYS A 412 -25.53 24.09 40.19
C CYS A 412 -25.50 23.01 39.10
N LEU A 413 -25.57 23.43 37.84
CA LEU A 413 -25.39 22.58 36.66
C LEU A 413 -23.95 22.66 36.17
N PHE A 414 -23.33 21.51 35.93
CA PHE A 414 -21.99 21.39 35.36
C PHE A 414 -22.09 21.15 33.86
N VAL A 415 -21.66 22.15 33.09
CA VAL A 415 -21.70 22.13 31.63
C VAL A 415 -20.31 22.44 31.08
N SER A 416 -19.88 21.67 30.09
CA SER A 416 -18.75 22.01 29.25
C SER A 416 -19.26 22.44 27.88
N THR A 417 -18.85 23.62 27.43
CA THR A 417 -19.22 24.14 26.11
C THR A 417 -17.98 24.49 25.31
N SER A 418 -18.02 24.10 24.05
CA SER A 418 -16.93 24.37 23.13
C SER A 418 -17.48 24.49 21.72
N TYR A 419 -16.70 25.11 20.86
CA TYR A 419 -17.08 25.26 19.48
C TYR A 419 -15.98 24.73 18.58
N PHE A 420 -16.39 24.23 17.43
CA PHE A 420 -15.49 23.92 16.35
C PHE A 420 -16.07 24.50 15.06
N GLU A 421 -15.19 25.08 14.26
CA GLU A 421 -15.55 25.59 12.95
C GLU A 421 -15.28 24.47 11.97
N ARG A 422 -16.33 24.00 11.28
CA ARG A 422 -16.11 23.20 10.09
C ARG A 422 -15.79 24.18 8.98
N ASN A 423 -14.52 24.58 8.91
CA ASN A 423 -13.99 25.22 7.71
C ASN A 423 -14.27 24.26 6.56
N THR A 424 -15.19 24.61 5.66
CA THR A 424 -14.94 24.28 4.25
C THR A 424 -13.55 24.81 3.99
N MET A 425 -12.60 23.93 3.70
CA MET A 425 -11.20 24.23 3.35
C MET A 425 -11.09 25.05 2.06
N VAL A 426 -11.79 26.18 1.99
CA VAL A 426 -12.04 26.93 0.75
C VAL A 426 -11.91 28.45 0.97
N ASN A 427 -12.15 29.00 2.16
CA ASN A 427 -12.19 30.48 2.30
C ASN A 427 -11.02 31.15 3.05
N LEU A 428 -10.15 30.42 3.76
CA LEU A 428 -8.81 30.96 4.09
C LEU A 428 -7.78 30.67 2.99
N GLN A 429 -8.18 29.86 2.00
CA GLN A 429 -7.31 29.47 0.91
C GLN A 429 -7.48 30.35 -0.33
N LYS A 430 -8.61 31.04 -0.52
CA LYS A 430 -8.78 31.95 -1.68
C LYS A 430 -7.79 33.11 -1.74
N GLU A 431 -7.22 33.52 -0.60
CA GLU A 431 -6.14 34.54 -0.58
C GLU A 431 -4.74 33.93 -0.73
N LEU A 432 -4.60 32.61 -0.66
CA LEU A 432 -3.36 31.83 -0.87
C LEU A 432 -3.53 30.77 -1.98
N GLU A 433 -4.50 30.96 -2.88
CA GLU A 433 -4.86 30.04 -3.98
C GLU A 433 -4.29 30.49 -5.31
N SER A 434 -3.50 31.57 -5.33
CA SER A 434 -2.84 32.01 -6.54
C SER A 434 -1.55 31.23 -6.87
N GLU A 435 -0.96 30.44 -5.95
CA GLU A 435 0.33 29.78 -6.25
C GLU A 435 0.48 28.26 -6.01
N ASP A 436 -0.27 27.56 -5.14
CA ASP A 436 -0.04 26.10 -4.98
C ASP A 436 -1.34 25.28 -4.86
N THR A 437 -1.78 24.71 -5.98
CA THR A 437 -2.94 23.80 -6.06
C THR A 437 -2.55 22.32 -6.10
N SER A 438 -1.26 21.99 -6.20
CA SER A 438 -0.74 20.62 -6.35
C SER A 438 -0.57 19.85 -5.03
N ASP A 439 -0.29 20.51 -3.92
CA ASP A 439 0.33 19.84 -2.76
C ASP A 439 -0.64 19.21 -1.74
N LYS A 440 -1.95 19.38 -1.92
CA LYS A 440 -2.93 19.04 -0.87
C LYS A 440 -3.52 17.63 -0.90
N ASP A 441 -3.25 16.85 -1.95
CA ASP A 441 -3.68 15.44 -2.09
C ASP A 441 -2.48 14.47 -1.99
N ILE A 442 -1.30 15.01 -1.73
CA ILE A 442 -0.06 14.24 -1.59
C ILE A 442 -0.03 13.60 -0.21
N GLY A 443 0.16 12.29 -0.17
CA GLY A 443 0.30 11.55 1.08
C GLY A 443 1.73 11.61 1.60
N PHE A 444 2.70 11.33 0.74
CA PHE A 444 4.12 11.37 1.07
C PHE A 444 4.97 11.56 -0.18
N TRP A 445 6.26 11.84 0.00
CA TRP A 445 7.21 11.95 -1.10
C TRP A 445 8.33 10.94 -0.94
N VAL A 446 8.88 10.51 -2.06
CA VAL A 446 10.01 9.57 -2.12
C VAL A 446 11.14 10.17 -2.95
N GLY A 447 12.35 10.09 -2.44
CA GLY A 447 13.56 10.61 -3.08
C GLY A 447 14.74 9.65 -2.90
N LEU A 448 15.76 9.80 -3.73
CA LEU A 448 17.04 9.07 -3.58
C LEU A 448 18.05 9.85 -2.73
N ASP A 449 17.85 11.16 -2.59
CA ASP A 449 18.68 12.06 -1.81
C ASP A 449 17.78 12.96 -0.94
N PRO A 450 18.20 13.34 0.27
CA PRO A 450 17.39 14.17 1.16
C PRO A 450 17.17 15.60 0.64
N GLU A 451 18.02 16.09 -0.25
CA GLU A 451 17.94 17.42 -0.88
C GLU A 451 17.67 17.33 -2.40
N GLY A 452 17.46 16.13 -2.92
CA GLY A 452 17.26 15.89 -4.36
C GLY A 452 15.82 16.12 -4.82
N GLU A 453 15.54 15.70 -6.06
CA GLU A 453 14.17 15.71 -6.59
C GLU A 453 13.30 14.68 -5.86
N TRP A 454 12.11 15.11 -5.47
CA TRP A 454 11.13 14.32 -4.74
C TRP A 454 9.98 13.92 -5.64
N GLU A 455 9.71 12.62 -5.73
CA GLU A 455 8.53 12.10 -6.40
C GLU A 455 7.35 12.10 -5.42
N SER A 456 6.25 12.74 -5.81
CA SER A 456 5.06 12.82 -4.97
C SER A 456 4.16 11.60 -5.12
N ILE A 457 3.73 11.05 -3.99
CA ILE A 457 2.81 9.92 -3.93
C ILE A 457 1.49 10.41 -3.35
N ARG A 458 0.43 10.31 -4.16
CA ARG A 458 -0.91 10.74 -3.78
C ARG A 458 -1.50 9.86 -2.69
N SER A 459 -2.49 10.41 -2.02
CA SER A 459 -3.23 9.74 -0.95
C SER A 459 -4.09 8.58 -1.45
N LEU A 460 -4.44 8.55 -2.74
CA LEU A 460 -5.15 7.44 -3.34
C LEU A 460 -4.17 6.32 -3.73
N LEU A 461 -4.20 5.22 -2.99
CA LEU A 461 -3.38 4.04 -3.27
C LEU A 461 -4.26 2.84 -3.67
N PRO A 462 -4.57 2.67 -4.97
CA PRO A 462 -5.30 1.51 -5.46
C PRO A 462 -4.44 0.24 -5.36
N LEU A 463 -5.04 -0.93 -5.13
CA LEU A 463 -4.35 -2.22 -5.10
C LEU A 463 -3.89 -2.64 -6.50
N SER A 464 -2.84 -2.01 -6.99
CA SER A 464 -2.28 -2.20 -8.33
C SER A 464 -0.78 -1.90 -8.33
N VAL A 465 -0.13 -2.21 -9.45
CA VAL A 465 1.24 -1.78 -9.76
C VAL A 465 1.15 -0.55 -10.65
N ALA A 466 1.83 0.53 -10.27
CA ALA A 466 1.92 1.76 -11.06
C ALA A 466 3.39 2.15 -11.26
N PRO A 467 3.76 2.69 -12.43
CA PRO A 467 5.11 3.18 -12.67
C PRO A 467 5.28 4.54 -11.99
N LYS A 468 6.42 4.75 -11.31
CA LYS A 468 6.82 6.03 -10.71
C LYS A 468 8.17 6.46 -11.26
N LEU A 469 8.34 7.75 -11.51
CA LEU A 469 9.57 8.28 -12.07
C LEU A 469 10.48 8.71 -10.92
N LEU A 470 11.73 8.24 -10.93
CA LEU A 470 12.73 8.59 -9.92
C LEU A 470 14.06 8.82 -10.62
N GLN A 471 14.60 10.04 -10.57
CA GLN A 471 15.83 10.44 -11.30
C GLN A 471 15.80 10.03 -12.78
N ASN A 472 14.69 10.31 -13.48
CA ASN A 472 14.50 10.04 -14.91
C ASN A 472 14.43 8.55 -15.33
N GLU A 473 14.33 7.63 -14.37
CA GLU A 473 14.11 6.20 -14.61
C GLU A 473 12.80 5.75 -13.95
N TYR A 474 12.12 4.78 -14.56
CA TYR A 474 10.86 4.26 -14.03
C TYR A 474 11.10 3.12 -13.05
N ILE A 475 10.40 3.17 -11.91
CA ILE A 475 10.35 2.11 -10.91
C ILE A 475 8.90 1.62 -10.73
N GLY A 476 8.73 0.42 -10.19
CA GLY A 476 7.42 -0.12 -9.84
C GLY A 476 7.02 0.28 -8.43
N MET A 477 5.86 0.93 -8.30
CA MET A 477 5.15 1.09 -7.02
C MET A 477 4.03 0.06 -6.97
N GLU A 478 4.20 -0.97 -6.15
CA GLU A 478 3.22 -2.03 -5.97
C GLU A 478 2.47 -1.86 -4.66
N VAL A 479 1.14 -1.74 -4.72
CA VAL A 479 0.29 -1.61 -3.54
C VAL A 479 -0.48 -2.91 -3.31
N LEU A 480 -0.26 -3.53 -2.16
CA LEU A 480 -0.89 -4.80 -1.79
C LEU A 480 -1.36 -4.82 -0.33
N MET A 481 -2.23 -5.77 0.01
CA MET A 481 -2.66 -6.01 1.38
C MET A 481 -1.81 -7.11 2.02
N LYS A 482 -1.14 -6.83 3.14
CA LYS A 482 -0.49 -7.83 4.01
C LYS A 482 -0.95 -7.60 5.45
N ASN A 483 -1.29 -8.69 6.15
CA ASN A 483 -1.68 -8.63 7.57
C ASN A 483 -2.80 -7.62 7.90
N GLY A 484 -3.72 -7.38 6.95
CA GLY A 484 -4.80 -6.41 7.12
C GLY A 484 -4.40 -4.93 6.94
N LYS A 485 -3.12 -4.62 6.66
CA LYS A 485 -2.64 -3.27 6.32
C LYS A 485 -2.27 -3.18 4.85
N LYS A 486 -2.31 -1.96 4.29
CA LYS A 486 -1.79 -1.68 2.95
C LYS A 486 -0.28 -1.50 3.01
N HIS A 487 0.40 -2.14 2.06
CA HIS A 487 1.84 -2.06 1.88
C HIS A 487 2.13 -1.45 0.52
N VAL A 488 2.86 -0.34 0.50
CA VAL A 488 3.40 0.29 -0.72
C VAL A 488 4.83 -0.16 -0.87
N ILE A 489 5.09 -0.96 -1.89
CA ILE A 489 6.39 -1.57 -2.13
C ILE A 489 7.01 -0.86 -3.33
N PHE A 490 8.11 -0.16 -3.10
CA PHE A 490 8.94 0.36 -4.17
C PHE A 490 9.92 -0.71 -4.61
N ARG A 491 9.87 -1.11 -5.88
CA ARG A 491 10.66 -2.22 -6.40
C ARG A 491 11.13 -1.96 -7.84
N GLY A 492 12.18 -2.67 -8.25
CA GLY A 492 12.59 -2.69 -9.66
C GLY A 492 11.51 -3.26 -10.59
N LEU A 493 11.60 -2.94 -11.88
CA LEU A 493 10.68 -3.39 -12.94
C LEU A 493 11.04 -4.78 -13.49
N VAL A 494 12.00 -5.50 -12.90
CA VAL A 494 12.39 -6.84 -13.34
C VAL A 494 12.30 -7.82 -12.17
N ALA A 495 11.36 -8.75 -12.26
CA ALA A 495 11.22 -9.85 -11.32
C ALA A 495 11.74 -11.15 -11.92
N VAL A 496 12.59 -11.87 -11.18
CA VAL A 496 13.08 -13.20 -11.55
C VAL A 496 12.31 -14.25 -10.75
N VAL A 497 11.69 -15.19 -11.47
CA VAL A 497 10.82 -16.23 -10.91
C VAL A 497 11.45 -17.60 -11.14
N ASN A 498 11.56 -18.37 -10.06
CA ASN A 498 12.04 -19.73 -10.11
C ASN A 498 10.87 -20.70 -10.33
N ASP A 499 10.57 -21.02 -11.58
CA ASP A 499 9.57 -22.03 -11.96
C ASP A 499 10.16 -23.46 -12.01
N SER A 500 11.42 -23.60 -11.61
CA SER A 500 12.13 -24.88 -11.52
C SER A 500 11.87 -25.55 -10.17
N ASP A 501 12.17 -26.85 -10.05
CA ASP A 501 12.10 -27.60 -8.80
C ASP A 501 13.42 -27.60 -8.00
N VAL A 502 14.40 -26.78 -8.42
CA VAL A 502 15.72 -26.65 -7.78
C VAL A 502 15.86 -25.27 -7.14
N MET A 503 16.56 -25.16 -6.00
CA MET A 503 16.90 -23.87 -5.42
C MET A 503 17.95 -23.17 -6.28
N LEU A 504 17.76 -21.88 -6.57
CA LEU A 504 18.64 -21.12 -7.46
C LEU A 504 19.29 -19.96 -6.70
N ASN A 505 20.59 -19.77 -6.90
CA ASN A 505 21.29 -18.55 -6.56
C ASN A 505 21.28 -17.64 -7.77
N ILE A 506 20.86 -16.39 -7.56
CA ILE A 506 20.71 -15.37 -8.61
C ILE A 506 21.65 -14.22 -8.29
N SER A 507 22.41 -13.77 -9.29
CA SER A 507 23.33 -12.64 -9.18
C SER A 507 23.25 -11.77 -10.42
N THR A 508 23.52 -10.48 -10.26
CA THR A 508 23.82 -9.60 -11.39
C THR A 508 25.33 -9.39 -11.48
N CYS A 509 25.90 -9.48 -12.68
CA CYS A 509 27.33 -9.28 -12.92
C CYS A 509 27.55 -8.29 -14.07
N HIS A 510 28.64 -7.52 -14.07
CA HIS A 510 29.00 -6.75 -15.26
C HIS A 510 29.38 -7.68 -16.42
N ALA A 511 28.99 -7.30 -17.64
CA ALA A 511 29.23 -8.07 -18.87
C ALA A 511 30.72 -8.39 -19.10
N SER A 512 31.64 -7.54 -18.60
CA SER A 512 33.09 -7.77 -18.64
C SER A 512 33.58 -8.91 -17.75
N CYS A 513 32.73 -9.46 -16.89
CA CYS A 513 33.03 -10.54 -15.93
C CYS A 513 32.57 -11.92 -16.42
N GLY A 514 32.43 -12.12 -17.74
CA GLY A 514 32.08 -13.39 -18.38
C GLY A 514 33.12 -14.52 -18.26
N HIS A 515 34.08 -14.40 -17.34
CA HIS A 515 35.02 -15.47 -17.00
C HIS A 515 34.87 -15.84 -15.53
N ASP A 516 34.62 -17.12 -15.32
CA ASP A 516 34.62 -17.85 -14.06
C ASP A 516 35.55 -17.19 -13.00
N PRO A 517 35.03 -16.66 -11.87
CA PRO A 517 35.87 -16.10 -10.81
C PRO A 517 36.76 -17.16 -10.14
N SER A 518 36.64 -18.43 -10.55
CA SER A 518 37.47 -19.55 -10.10
C SER A 518 38.71 -19.80 -10.97
N ARG A 519 38.84 -19.16 -12.14
CA ARG A 519 40.01 -19.31 -13.04
C ARG A 519 40.78 -18.03 -13.37
N GLY A 520 40.30 -16.87 -12.93
CA GLY A 520 41.12 -15.67 -12.86
C GLY A 520 41.83 -15.61 -11.52
N THR A 521 43.15 -15.74 -11.50
CA THR A 521 43.95 -15.26 -10.38
C THR A 521 43.46 -13.85 -10.06
N ASN A 522 42.91 -13.61 -8.87
CA ASN A 522 42.55 -12.27 -8.40
C ASN A 522 43.79 -11.38 -8.50
N THR A 523 43.99 -10.72 -9.62
CA THR A 523 44.88 -9.57 -9.69
C THR A 523 44.03 -8.40 -9.22
N SER A 524 43.72 -8.37 -7.92
CA SER A 524 43.65 -7.07 -7.28
C SER A 524 44.95 -6.39 -7.64
N ASN A 525 44.90 -5.28 -8.39
CA ASN A 525 46.10 -4.52 -8.70
C ASN A 525 46.57 -3.96 -7.36
N THR A 526 47.44 -4.70 -6.68
CA THR A 526 48.12 -4.31 -5.45
C THR A 526 49.41 -3.62 -5.85
N VAL A 527 49.55 -2.36 -5.45
CA VAL A 527 50.76 -1.59 -5.66
C VAL A 527 51.40 -1.37 -4.29
N VAL A 528 52.69 -1.66 -4.21
CA VAL A 528 53.49 -1.42 -3.00
C VAL A 528 54.06 -0.01 -3.10
N GLU A 529 53.56 0.87 -2.24
CA GLU A 529 54.16 2.19 -2.01
C GLU A 529 55.34 2.06 -1.05
N GLU A 530 56.30 2.96 -1.18
CA GLU A 530 57.53 2.92 -0.40
C GLU A 530 58.02 4.30 0.02
N VAL A 531 58.58 4.36 1.23
CA VAL A 531 59.25 5.54 1.77
C VAL A 531 60.54 5.06 2.44
N PHE A 532 61.62 5.81 2.29
CA PHE A 532 62.91 5.45 2.85
C PHE A 532 63.24 6.31 4.06
N GLN A 533 63.70 5.66 5.11
CA GLN A 533 64.25 6.31 6.29
C GLN A 533 65.77 6.33 6.19
N ASN A 534 66.39 7.49 6.36
CA ASN A 534 67.83 7.70 6.26
C ASN A 534 68.39 8.18 7.60
N GLN A 535 69.50 7.59 8.04
CA GLN A 535 70.22 8.03 9.23
C GLN A 535 71.71 8.08 8.97
N TYR A 536 72.38 8.94 9.72
CA TYR A 536 73.78 9.29 9.51
C TYR A 536 74.57 9.04 10.78
N TYR A 537 75.75 8.45 10.62
CA TYR A 537 76.61 8.11 11.75
C TYR A 537 77.45 9.31 12.17
N GLN A 538 77.30 9.71 13.43
CA GLN A 538 78.12 10.72 14.07
C GLN A 538 79.08 10.04 15.06
N PRO A 539 80.40 10.32 15.00
CA PRO A 539 81.37 9.75 15.94
C PRO A 539 81.04 10.01 17.42
N SER A 540 80.39 11.14 17.74
CA SER A 540 80.04 11.54 19.12
C SER A 540 78.71 10.98 19.62
N SER A 541 77.75 10.73 18.72
CA SER A 541 76.33 10.54 19.06
C SER A 541 75.73 9.25 18.50
N GLY A 542 76.50 8.51 17.69
CA GLY A 542 76.02 7.33 16.98
C GLY A 542 75.12 7.69 15.79
N TRP A 543 74.21 6.78 15.44
CA TRP A 543 73.27 6.97 14.32
C TRP A 543 72.17 7.97 14.68
N GLY A 544 72.06 9.06 13.91
CA GLY A 544 71.09 10.12 14.15
C GLY A 544 70.45 10.68 12.88
N ASN A 545 69.50 11.59 13.07
CA ASN A 545 68.71 12.18 11.99
C ASN A 545 69.35 13.46 11.40
N SER A 546 70.38 13.98 12.07
CA SER A 546 71.10 15.20 11.69
C SER A 546 72.49 14.88 11.14
N TRP A 547 72.85 15.46 10.00
CA TRP A 547 74.20 15.39 9.46
C TRP A 547 75.11 16.42 10.16
N PRO A 548 76.36 16.10 10.54
CA PRO A 548 77.32 17.08 10.99
C PRO A 548 77.87 17.85 9.77
N GLY A 549 77.27 18.98 9.43
CA GLY A 549 77.72 19.86 8.35
C GLY A 549 76.64 20.13 7.31
N VAL A 550 76.32 21.41 7.13
CA VAL A 550 75.30 21.93 6.21
C VAL A 550 75.80 21.80 4.76
N HIS A 551 75.55 20.65 4.13
CA HIS A 551 75.54 20.55 2.66
C HIS A 551 74.08 20.60 2.19
N PRO A 552 73.67 21.60 1.38
CA PRO A 552 72.27 21.80 0.96
C PRO A 552 71.65 20.64 0.18
N ASP A 553 72.47 19.74 -0.36
CA ASP A 553 72.05 18.69 -1.29
C ASP A 553 71.84 17.31 -0.63
N ASN A 554 71.88 17.23 0.71
CA ASN A 554 71.73 15.95 1.41
C ASN A 554 70.27 15.67 1.79
N PRO A 555 69.76 14.46 1.51
CA PRO A 555 68.38 14.10 1.82
C PRO A 555 68.17 14.03 3.34
N GLY A 556 67.00 14.48 3.76
CA GLY A 556 66.50 14.45 5.13
C GLY A 556 66.23 13.03 5.63
N HIS A 557 65.74 12.97 6.86
CA HIS A 557 65.48 11.72 7.57
C HIS A 557 64.50 10.79 6.83
N TRP A 558 63.62 11.34 5.99
CA TRP A 558 62.73 10.59 5.11
C TRP A 558 62.91 11.00 3.65
N SER A 559 62.92 10.06 2.71
CA SER A 559 63.02 10.35 1.27
C SER A 559 62.34 9.33 0.36
N THR A 560 62.07 9.72 -0.89
CA THR A 560 61.72 8.79 -1.97
C THR A 560 62.92 7.98 -2.43
N ARG A 561 62.72 6.87 -3.14
CA ARG A 561 63.81 5.96 -3.60
C ARG A 561 64.95 6.72 -4.28
N ASP A 562 64.58 7.58 -5.21
CA ASP A 562 65.41 8.41 -6.08
C ASP A 562 65.92 9.70 -5.43
N LEU A 563 65.52 9.97 -4.18
CA LEU A 563 65.85 11.18 -3.43
C LEU A 563 65.23 12.47 -4.02
N ALA A 564 64.28 12.36 -4.95
CA ALA A 564 63.62 13.52 -5.56
C ALA A 564 62.78 14.33 -4.55
N TYR A 565 62.21 13.65 -3.55
CA TYR A 565 61.54 14.30 -2.43
C TYR A 565 62.15 13.83 -1.11
N SER A 566 62.32 14.77 -0.18
CA SER A 566 63.00 14.57 1.10
C SER A 566 62.39 15.47 2.18
N SER A 567 62.20 14.92 3.38
CA SER A 567 61.58 15.58 4.52
C SER A 567 62.29 15.23 5.84
N LYS A 568 62.13 16.10 6.85
CA LYS A 568 62.54 15.80 8.23
C LYS A 568 61.54 14.89 8.94
N ASP A 569 60.25 15.11 8.67
CA ASP A 569 59.14 14.36 9.24
C ASP A 569 58.62 13.31 8.26
N PHE A 570 57.99 12.26 8.80
CA PHE A 570 57.43 11.19 7.98
C PHE A 570 56.34 11.76 7.06
N PHE A 571 56.37 11.38 5.79
CA PHE A 571 55.35 11.74 4.81
C PHE A 571 54.71 10.49 4.23
N GLU A 572 53.39 10.52 4.12
CA GLU A 572 52.64 9.50 3.43
C GLU A 572 52.36 9.97 1.99
N PRO A 573 52.74 9.19 0.95
CA PRO A 573 52.38 9.51 -0.43
C PRO A 573 50.86 9.66 -0.58
N PRO A 574 50.36 10.67 -1.32
CA PRO A 574 48.94 10.87 -1.50
C PRO A 574 48.32 9.67 -2.22
N LEU A 575 47.22 9.17 -1.67
CA LEU A 575 46.51 8.03 -2.23
C LEU A 575 45.75 8.48 -3.49
N PRO A 576 46.02 7.91 -4.69
CA PRO A 576 45.30 8.29 -5.89
C PRO A 576 43.80 7.96 -5.79
N PRO A 577 42.92 8.71 -6.47
CA PRO A 577 41.49 8.40 -6.53
C PRO A 577 41.23 6.95 -6.96
N GLY A 578 40.32 6.25 -6.28
CA GLY A 578 39.99 4.84 -6.56
C GLY A 578 40.92 3.81 -5.90
N TRP A 579 41.74 4.19 -4.93
CA TRP A 579 42.61 3.27 -4.18
C TRP A 579 42.34 3.32 -2.68
N LYS A 580 42.53 2.18 -1.99
CA LYS A 580 42.51 2.08 -0.52
C LYS A 580 43.77 1.42 0.00
N TRP A 581 44.24 1.83 1.18
CA TRP A 581 45.33 1.13 1.84
C TRP A 581 44.89 -0.27 2.27
N ALA A 582 45.66 -1.29 1.89
CA ALA A 582 45.40 -2.70 2.22
C ALA A 582 46.17 -3.16 3.48
N SER A 583 47.22 -2.43 3.86
CA SER A 583 48.07 -2.72 5.03
C SER A 583 48.50 -1.43 5.72
N GLY A 584 49.08 -1.54 6.92
CA GLY A 584 49.85 -0.47 7.55
C GLY A 584 51.30 -0.43 7.04
N TRP A 585 52.06 0.60 7.42
CA TRP A 585 53.49 0.68 7.10
C TRP A 585 54.26 -0.44 7.79
N SER A 586 55.06 -1.17 7.02
CA SER A 586 55.93 -2.24 7.51
C SER A 586 57.34 -2.08 6.97
N ILE A 587 58.33 -2.60 7.70
CA ILE A 587 59.73 -2.54 7.28
C ILE A 587 60.00 -3.68 6.31
N ASP A 588 60.49 -3.34 5.13
CA ASP A 588 60.93 -4.33 4.15
C ASP A 588 62.27 -4.93 4.58
N LYS A 589 62.25 -6.23 4.90
CA LYS A 589 63.44 -7.00 5.29
C LYS A 589 64.00 -7.84 4.14
N PHE A 590 63.55 -7.59 2.91
CA PHE A 590 63.96 -8.34 1.74
C PHE A 590 65.31 -7.84 1.19
N GLN A 591 66.23 -8.80 0.94
CA GLN A 591 67.56 -8.62 0.34
C GLN A 591 68.57 -7.71 1.08
N HIS A 592 69.64 -8.32 1.59
CA HIS A 592 70.89 -7.67 2.04
C HIS A 592 70.75 -6.49 3.01
N VAL A 593 69.79 -6.58 3.94
CA VAL A 593 69.59 -5.66 5.07
C VAL A 593 69.83 -6.38 6.40
N ASP A 594 70.07 -5.62 7.47
CA ASP A 594 70.20 -6.17 8.82
C ASP A 594 68.85 -6.65 9.41
N LYS A 595 68.88 -7.18 10.65
CA LYS A 595 67.68 -7.69 11.35
C LYS A 595 66.57 -6.62 11.53
N GLU A 596 66.95 -5.36 11.51
CA GLU A 596 66.10 -4.19 11.72
C GLU A 596 65.71 -3.49 10.40
N GLY A 597 66.14 -4.05 9.25
CA GLY A 597 65.83 -3.56 7.90
C GLY A 597 66.76 -2.45 7.39
N TRP A 598 67.90 -2.22 8.04
CA TRP A 598 68.87 -1.21 7.60
C TRP A 598 69.87 -1.78 6.60
N ALA A 599 70.10 -1.05 5.52
CA ALA A 599 71.28 -1.19 4.66
C ALA A 599 72.31 -0.11 5.00
N TYR A 600 73.58 -0.48 5.07
CA TYR A 600 74.69 0.40 5.40
C TYR A 600 75.54 0.72 4.17
N GLY A 601 76.09 1.94 4.12
CA GLY A 601 77.02 2.35 3.07
C GLY A 601 77.82 3.62 3.40
N PRO A 602 78.84 3.91 2.58
CA PRO A 602 79.73 5.06 2.78
C PRO A 602 79.11 6.39 2.33
N ASP A 603 78.04 6.36 1.52
CA ASP A 603 77.31 7.56 1.08
C ASP A 603 75.89 7.16 0.63
N ILE A 604 74.91 8.05 0.82
CA ILE A 604 73.50 7.85 0.46
C ILE A 604 73.30 7.70 -1.05
N LYS A 605 74.10 8.40 -1.87
CA LYS A 605 74.00 8.35 -3.34
C LYS A 605 74.48 7.01 -3.91
N ASN A 606 75.44 6.38 -3.22
CA ASN A 606 75.96 5.07 -3.60
C ASN A 606 75.12 3.90 -3.05
N LEU A 607 74.26 4.17 -2.07
CA LEU A 607 73.38 3.17 -1.46
C LEU A 607 72.08 2.99 -2.27
N LYS A 608 72.20 2.33 -3.42
CA LYS A 608 71.08 2.02 -4.32
C LYS A 608 70.18 0.92 -3.72
N TRP A 609 68.88 1.04 -3.95
CA TRP A 609 67.89 0.05 -3.51
C TRP A 609 67.28 -0.71 -4.69
N PRO A 610 67.21 -2.05 -4.66
CA PRO A 610 67.65 -2.95 -3.59
C PRO A 610 69.20 -3.01 -3.44
N PRO A 611 69.74 -3.23 -2.22
CA PRO A 611 71.18 -3.32 -2.01
C PRO A 611 71.77 -4.52 -2.77
N THR A 612 72.78 -4.26 -3.59
CA THR A 612 73.37 -5.26 -4.49
C THR A 612 74.40 -6.18 -3.82
N SER A 613 74.84 -5.85 -2.60
CA SER A 613 75.92 -6.56 -1.90
C SER A 613 75.49 -6.96 -0.50
N SER A 614 75.79 -8.19 -0.10
CA SER A 614 75.58 -8.69 1.27
C SER A 614 76.33 -7.90 2.33
N LYS A 615 77.40 -7.18 1.95
CA LYS A 615 78.15 -6.30 2.87
C LYS A 615 77.30 -5.16 3.41
N SER A 616 76.26 -4.73 2.70
CA SER A 616 75.34 -3.68 3.16
C SER A 616 74.43 -4.13 4.32
N SER A 617 74.36 -5.44 4.62
CA SER A 617 73.61 -5.95 5.78
C SER A 617 74.39 -5.90 7.10
N THR A 618 75.68 -5.58 7.05
CA THR A 618 76.58 -5.58 8.20
C THR A 618 77.33 -4.25 8.30
N LYS A 619 77.24 -3.58 9.45
CA LYS A 619 77.91 -2.31 9.71
C LYS A 619 79.44 -2.44 9.58
N SER A 620 80.04 -1.67 8.68
CA SER A 620 81.49 -1.45 8.54
C SER A 620 81.92 -0.15 9.22
N SER A 621 83.22 -0.01 9.53
CA SER A 621 83.81 1.24 10.03
C SER A 621 83.82 2.37 8.99
N SER A 622 83.66 2.03 7.70
CA SER A 622 83.57 2.97 6.58
C SER A 622 82.15 3.51 6.34
N ASP A 623 81.14 2.97 7.04
CA ASP A 623 79.75 3.31 6.77
C ASP A 623 79.30 4.53 7.60
N VAL A 624 78.95 5.60 6.90
CA VAL A 624 78.46 6.85 7.51
C VAL A 624 76.98 7.07 7.26
N VAL A 625 76.33 6.24 6.44
CA VAL A 625 74.90 6.28 6.14
C VAL A 625 74.26 4.91 6.34
N ARG A 626 73.04 4.91 6.88
CA ARG A 626 72.15 3.76 6.82
C ARG A 626 70.77 4.15 6.30
N ARG A 627 70.18 3.27 5.49
CA ARG A 627 68.88 3.49 4.85
C ARG A 627 67.97 2.29 5.07
N ARG A 628 66.69 2.53 5.40
CA ARG A 628 65.68 1.51 5.66
C ARG A 628 64.43 1.77 4.83
N ARG A 629 63.94 0.74 4.15
CA ARG A 629 62.74 0.82 3.29
C ARG A 629 61.50 0.47 4.10
N TRP A 630 60.56 1.41 4.14
CA TRP A 630 59.21 1.20 4.62
C TRP A 630 58.31 0.98 3.43
N VAL A 631 57.44 -0.03 3.51
CA VAL A 631 56.48 -0.39 2.47
C VAL A 631 55.07 -0.43 3.02
N ARG A 632 54.13 0.02 2.20
CA ARG A 632 52.70 -0.06 2.47
C ARG A 632 51.99 -0.45 1.19
N THR A 633 51.15 -1.48 1.24
CA THR A 633 50.41 -1.93 0.07
C THR A 633 49.10 -1.16 -0.03
N ARG A 634 48.87 -0.53 -1.18
CA ARG A 634 47.55 -0.07 -1.60
C ARG A 634 46.96 -1.04 -2.60
N GLN A 635 45.65 -1.15 -2.59
CA GLN A 635 44.90 -1.93 -3.56
C GLN A 635 43.91 -1.01 -4.27
N THR A 636 43.69 -1.26 -5.55
CA THR A 636 42.56 -0.67 -6.27
C THR A 636 41.30 -0.98 -5.47
N ILE A 637 40.47 0.04 -5.27
CA ILE A 637 39.08 -0.19 -4.92
C ILE A 637 38.50 -0.81 -6.19
N SER A 638 38.47 -2.13 -6.27
CA SER A 638 37.49 -2.74 -7.15
C SER A 638 36.14 -2.21 -6.68
N GLU A 639 35.28 -1.77 -7.60
CA GLU A 639 33.89 -1.43 -7.28
C GLU A 639 33.19 -2.56 -6.48
N GLN A 640 33.74 -3.78 -6.55
CA GLN A 640 33.49 -4.92 -5.66
C GLN A 640 33.83 -4.73 -4.17
N GLY A 641 34.17 -3.53 -3.68
CA GLY A 641 34.42 -3.27 -2.25
C GLY A 641 33.39 -2.35 -1.59
N VAL A 642 32.62 -1.60 -2.37
CA VAL A 642 31.52 -0.75 -1.90
C VAL A 642 30.19 -1.18 -2.57
N GLU A 643 30.24 -1.89 -3.69
CA GLU A 643 29.07 -2.50 -4.34
C GLU A 643 28.94 -4.02 -4.10
N SER A 644 29.93 -4.70 -3.52
CA SER A 644 29.78 -6.13 -3.13
C SER A 644 28.90 -6.35 -1.90
N LEU A 645 28.52 -5.27 -1.20
CA LEU A 645 27.40 -5.32 -0.26
C LEU A 645 26.04 -5.11 -0.93
N GLN A 646 25.99 -4.73 -2.22
CA GLN A 646 24.74 -4.44 -2.95
C GLN A 646 24.44 -5.39 -4.12
N SER A 647 25.40 -6.15 -4.67
CA SER A 647 25.09 -7.31 -5.53
C SER A 647 24.98 -8.58 -4.68
N GLY A 648 23.91 -8.64 -3.88
CA GLY A 648 23.60 -9.79 -3.03
C GLY A 648 23.18 -11.00 -3.86
N VAL A 649 24.00 -12.05 -3.87
CA VAL A 649 23.57 -13.36 -4.37
C VAL A 649 22.31 -13.77 -3.61
N SER A 650 21.18 -13.75 -4.31
CA SER A 650 19.88 -14.03 -3.72
C SER A 650 19.54 -15.49 -3.96
N THR A 651 19.30 -16.26 -2.89
CA THR A 651 18.80 -17.63 -3.00
C THR A 651 17.27 -17.61 -3.16
N VAL A 652 16.76 -18.20 -4.23
CA VAL A 652 15.34 -18.25 -4.58
C VAL A 652 14.87 -19.70 -4.59
N HIS A 653 13.89 -20.00 -3.73
CA HIS A 653 13.28 -21.32 -3.64
C HIS A 653 12.37 -21.63 -4.84
N PRO A 654 12.10 -22.92 -5.14
CA PRO A 654 11.09 -23.31 -6.12
C PRO A 654 9.74 -22.62 -5.89
N GLY A 655 9.18 -22.03 -6.95
CA GLY A 655 7.93 -21.26 -6.92
C GLY A 655 8.03 -19.86 -6.32
N ALA A 656 9.22 -19.44 -5.83
CA ALA A 656 9.44 -18.10 -5.31
C ALA A 656 9.97 -17.14 -6.38
N SER A 657 9.91 -15.83 -6.08
CA SER A 657 10.39 -14.77 -6.94
C SER A 657 11.22 -13.75 -6.17
N THR A 658 12.20 -13.15 -6.83
CA THR A 658 12.96 -12.01 -6.31
C THR A 658 12.93 -10.86 -7.32
N VAL A 659 13.05 -9.63 -6.84
CA VAL A 659 13.10 -8.43 -7.70
C VAL A 659 14.54 -7.96 -7.79
N LEU A 660 15.00 -7.64 -9.00
CA LEU A 660 16.34 -7.12 -9.23
C LEU A 660 16.41 -5.64 -8.84
N SER A 661 17.62 -5.17 -8.50
CA SER A 661 17.82 -3.75 -8.24
C SER A 661 17.46 -2.93 -9.48
N TRP A 662 16.81 -1.77 -9.26
CA TRP A 662 16.39 -0.90 -10.37
C TRP A 662 17.58 -0.39 -11.21
N ARG A 663 18.76 -0.23 -10.59
CA ARG A 663 20.00 0.17 -11.29
C ARG A 663 20.54 -0.92 -12.22
N SER A 664 20.17 -2.18 -12.00
CA SER A 664 20.56 -3.26 -12.89
C SER A 664 19.92 -3.16 -14.27
N THR A 665 18.85 -2.37 -14.41
CA THR A 665 18.05 -2.24 -15.63
C THR A 665 18.12 -0.86 -16.26
N SER A 666 18.94 0.06 -15.71
CA SER A 666 19.12 1.38 -16.31
C SER A 666 19.78 1.26 -17.68
N LYS A 667 19.56 2.26 -18.55
CA LYS A 667 20.07 2.22 -19.93
C LYS A 667 21.59 2.12 -20.00
N ASP A 668 22.28 2.73 -19.04
CA ASP A 668 23.74 2.75 -18.94
C ASP A 668 24.31 1.50 -18.22
N SER A 669 23.45 0.56 -17.80
CA SER A 669 23.87 -0.63 -17.06
C SER A 669 24.31 -1.75 -18.01
N GLU A 670 25.57 -2.19 -17.88
CA GLU A 670 26.09 -3.38 -18.56
C GLU A 670 25.93 -4.66 -17.72
N GLN A 671 24.92 -4.70 -16.83
CA GLN A 671 24.71 -5.86 -15.96
C GLN A 671 23.96 -6.99 -16.67
N CYS A 672 24.39 -8.22 -16.39
CA CYS A 672 23.84 -9.46 -16.91
C CYS A 672 23.32 -10.33 -15.77
N LEU A 673 22.26 -11.09 -16.04
CA LEU A 673 21.74 -12.08 -15.10
C LEU A 673 22.61 -13.35 -15.11
N GLN A 674 23.02 -13.80 -13.93
CA GLN A 674 23.66 -15.10 -13.72
C GLN A 674 22.84 -15.94 -12.73
N ILE A 675 22.71 -17.22 -13.05
CA ILE A 675 22.04 -18.20 -12.20
C ILE A 675 23.00 -19.33 -11.86
N ARG A 676 22.80 -19.94 -10.70
CA ARG A 676 23.54 -21.12 -10.28
C ARG A 676 22.66 -22.01 -9.41
N PRO A 677 22.53 -23.31 -9.70
CA PRO A 677 21.79 -24.20 -8.83
C PRO A 677 22.49 -24.33 -7.47
N ASN A 678 21.68 -24.30 -6.41
CA ASN A 678 22.10 -24.44 -5.03
C ASN A 678 21.61 -25.79 -4.50
N PHE A 679 22.52 -26.74 -4.39
CA PHE A 679 22.24 -28.04 -3.78
C PHE A 679 22.91 -28.09 -2.40
N ASP A 680 22.34 -28.88 -1.49
CA ASP A 680 22.95 -29.11 -0.18
C ASP A 680 24.39 -29.62 -0.32
N ASN A 681 25.22 -29.41 0.71
CA ASN A 681 26.67 -29.70 0.76
C ASN A 681 27.11 -31.13 0.36
N SER A 682 26.17 -32.03 0.05
CA SER A 682 26.40 -33.39 -0.43
C SER A 682 26.61 -33.50 -1.96
N GLN A 683 26.27 -32.46 -2.74
CA GLN A 683 26.42 -32.46 -4.21
C GLN A 683 27.55 -31.53 -4.67
N PRO A 684 28.16 -31.79 -5.85
CA PRO A 684 29.23 -30.93 -6.36
C PRO A 684 28.71 -29.53 -6.68
N SER A 685 29.52 -28.53 -6.37
CA SER A 685 29.20 -27.14 -6.68
C SER A 685 29.16 -26.95 -8.20
N TYR A 686 28.23 -26.13 -8.68
CA TYR A 686 28.12 -25.76 -10.09
C TYR A 686 28.69 -24.36 -10.33
N SER A 687 29.19 -24.13 -11.55
CA SER A 687 29.59 -22.81 -12.02
C SER A 687 28.37 -21.89 -12.16
N TRP A 688 28.61 -20.58 -12.20
CA TRP A 688 27.61 -19.65 -12.71
C TRP A 688 27.24 -20.00 -14.16
N SER A 689 26.00 -19.72 -14.52
CA SER A 689 25.46 -19.99 -15.85
C SER A 689 26.16 -19.17 -16.93
N HIS A 690 26.38 -19.78 -18.08
CA HIS A 690 26.67 -19.07 -19.33
C HIS A 690 25.51 -19.30 -20.30
N ALA A 691 25.16 -18.30 -21.11
CA ALA A 691 24.10 -18.47 -22.09
C ALA A 691 24.63 -19.09 -23.37
N VAL A 692 23.80 -19.92 -23.97
CA VAL A 692 24.10 -20.64 -25.21
C VAL A 692 23.12 -20.14 -26.27
N ALA A 693 23.65 -19.60 -27.36
CA ALA A 693 22.85 -19.12 -28.48
C ALA A 693 21.97 -20.26 -29.01
N VAL A 694 20.65 -20.07 -29.01
CA VAL A 694 19.72 -20.95 -29.72
C VAL A 694 19.73 -20.51 -31.19
N GLY A 695 20.23 -21.38 -32.07
CA GLY A 695 20.58 -21.02 -33.44
C GLY A 695 19.45 -20.42 -34.27
N SER A 696 19.63 -19.16 -34.68
CA SER A 696 18.88 -18.47 -35.74
C SER A 696 19.24 -18.94 -37.15
N SER A 697 19.95 -20.06 -37.32
CA SER A 697 20.54 -20.46 -38.60
C SER A 697 19.64 -21.31 -39.51
N TYR A 698 18.37 -21.56 -39.17
CA TYR A 698 17.53 -22.47 -39.98
C TYR A 698 16.15 -21.91 -40.38
N ILE A 699 15.81 -20.65 -40.04
CA ILE A 699 14.50 -20.07 -40.34
C ILE A 699 14.49 -19.20 -41.62
N TYR A 700 15.65 -18.89 -42.22
CA TYR A 700 15.64 -18.34 -43.58
C TYR A 700 15.48 -19.45 -44.61
N SER A 701 14.22 -19.61 -45.01
CA SER A 701 13.78 -20.32 -46.20
C SER A 701 14.77 -20.15 -47.36
N LYS A 702 15.10 -21.31 -47.91
CA LYS A 702 15.62 -21.57 -49.25
C LYS A 702 14.99 -20.62 -50.28
N ASP A 703 15.60 -19.45 -50.50
CA ASP A 703 15.53 -18.62 -51.71
C ASP A 703 16.39 -17.36 -51.55
N GLN A 704 17.72 -17.51 -51.65
CA GLN A 704 18.60 -16.51 -52.28
C GLN A 704 20.00 -17.10 -52.44
N GLN A 705 20.34 -17.36 -53.70
CA GLN A 705 21.66 -17.71 -54.17
C GLN A 705 22.53 -16.45 -54.19
N LEU A 706 23.46 -16.28 -53.24
CA LEU A 706 24.56 -15.31 -53.33
C LEU A 706 25.84 -15.83 -52.64
N ASP A 707 26.87 -16.00 -53.47
CA ASP A 707 28.34 -16.09 -53.32
C ASP A 707 29.04 -16.77 -52.12
N PRO A 708 29.94 -17.75 -52.38
CA PRO A 708 30.84 -18.32 -51.38
C PRO A 708 32.09 -17.43 -51.25
N GLY A 709 32.07 -16.45 -50.34
CA GLY A 709 33.11 -15.42 -50.35
C GLY A 709 33.48 -14.71 -49.06
N PHE A 710 33.05 -15.10 -47.86
CA PHE A 710 33.59 -14.50 -46.63
C PHE A 710 33.64 -15.50 -45.47
N ARG A 711 34.78 -16.17 -45.29
CA ARG A 711 35.17 -16.73 -43.99
C ARG A 711 35.69 -15.58 -43.12
N GLN A 712 34.80 -14.89 -42.42
CA GLN A 712 35.18 -14.16 -41.22
C GLN A 712 34.95 -15.07 -40.02
N ASN A 713 36.04 -15.36 -39.30
CA ASN A 713 35.99 -15.89 -37.95
C ASN A 713 35.32 -14.83 -37.05
N THR A 714 34.01 -14.88 -36.93
CA THR A 714 33.30 -14.11 -35.93
C THR A 714 33.56 -14.75 -34.58
N VAL A 715 34.35 -14.05 -33.78
CA VAL A 715 34.45 -14.17 -32.33
C VAL A 715 33.06 -14.46 -31.76
N THR A 716 32.98 -15.52 -30.93
CA THR A 716 31.80 -15.90 -30.15
C THR A 716 31.12 -14.66 -29.60
N SER A 717 29.95 -14.30 -30.11
CA SER A 717 29.12 -13.26 -29.52
C SER A 717 28.77 -13.69 -28.10
N ASP A 718 29.15 -12.88 -27.11
CA ASP A 718 28.77 -13.07 -25.71
C ASP A 718 27.24 -13.04 -25.62
N CYS A 719 26.61 -14.22 -25.66
CA CYS A 719 25.23 -14.38 -25.24
C CYS A 719 25.21 -14.30 -23.72
N SER A 720 25.14 -13.10 -23.18
CA SER A 720 24.76 -12.86 -21.80
C SER A 720 23.35 -12.25 -21.78
N LEU A 721 22.54 -12.60 -20.78
CA LEU A 721 21.23 -11.97 -20.61
C LEU A 721 21.44 -10.57 -20.03
N LYS A 722 21.72 -9.60 -20.91
CA LYS A 722 21.84 -8.18 -20.56
C LYS A 722 20.51 -7.65 -20.04
N LEU A 723 20.55 -6.95 -18.91
CA LEU A 723 19.35 -6.48 -18.22
C LEU A 723 18.81 -5.14 -18.76
N ASN A 724 19.63 -4.35 -19.45
CA ASN A 724 19.22 -3.13 -20.13
C ASN A 724 18.50 -3.39 -21.48
N GLU A 725 18.80 -4.52 -22.13
CA GLU A 725 18.30 -4.91 -23.45
C GLU A 725 17.29 -6.07 -23.40
N ILE A 726 16.52 -6.20 -22.31
CA ILE A 726 15.59 -7.32 -22.16
C ILE A 726 14.43 -7.20 -23.16
N GLU A 727 14.43 -8.10 -24.12
CA GLU A 727 13.35 -8.37 -25.08
C GLU A 727 12.72 -9.73 -24.80
N LYS A 728 11.54 -9.99 -25.37
CA LYS A 728 10.88 -11.31 -25.31
C LYS A 728 11.73 -12.33 -26.08
N LYS A 729 12.49 -13.16 -25.36
CA LYS A 729 13.42 -14.17 -25.89
C LYS A 729 13.48 -15.36 -24.95
N ASP A 730 13.55 -16.54 -25.54
CA ASP A 730 13.86 -17.78 -24.81
C ASP A 730 15.36 -18.06 -24.95
N ILE A 731 16.03 -18.18 -23.81
CA ILE A 731 17.48 -18.37 -23.73
C ILE A 731 17.78 -19.64 -22.95
N LEU A 732 18.75 -20.42 -23.43
CA LEU A 732 19.27 -21.57 -22.70
C LEU A 732 20.51 -21.19 -21.91
N LEU A 733 20.49 -21.51 -20.62
CA LEU A 733 21.59 -21.30 -19.69
C LEU A 733 22.18 -22.65 -19.29
N CYS A 734 23.51 -22.75 -19.26
CA CYS A 734 24.21 -23.98 -18.88
C CYS A 734 25.13 -23.74 -17.68
N CYS A 735 25.05 -24.63 -16.70
CA CYS A 735 25.89 -24.66 -15.50
C CYS A 735 26.78 -25.91 -15.53
N ASN A 736 28.09 -25.72 -15.40
CA ASN A 736 29.06 -26.80 -15.40
C ASN A 736 29.34 -27.28 -13.96
N PRO A 737 29.45 -28.58 -13.71
CA PRO A 737 29.80 -29.09 -12.39
C PRO A 737 31.30 -28.94 -12.09
N SER A 738 31.65 -28.77 -10.83
CA SER A 738 33.03 -28.71 -10.35
C SER A 738 33.76 -30.05 -10.42
N SER A 739 33.04 -31.18 -10.34
CA SER A 739 33.62 -32.53 -10.49
C SER A 739 32.57 -33.57 -10.87
N GLY A 740 32.90 -34.45 -11.83
CA GLY A 740 32.24 -35.73 -12.12
C GLY A 740 30.74 -35.77 -12.49
N SER A 741 29.97 -34.72 -12.23
CA SER A 741 28.53 -34.66 -12.46
C SER A 741 28.16 -34.27 -13.89
N LYS A 742 26.88 -34.39 -14.23
CA LYS A 742 26.32 -33.97 -15.53
C LYS A 742 26.14 -32.45 -15.56
N GLN A 743 26.27 -31.85 -16.73
CA GLN A 743 25.89 -30.45 -16.95
C GLN A 743 24.40 -30.26 -16.68
N LEU A 744 24.05 -29.10 -16.12
CA LEU A 744 22.66 -28.71 -15.89
C LEU A 744 22.29 -27.55 -16.81
N TRP A 745 21.19 -27.74 -17.51
CA TRP A 745 20.62 -26.79 -18.45
C TRP A 745 19.36 -26.18 -17.86
N PHE A 746 19.13 -24.89 -18.12
CA PHE A 746 17.94 -24.15 -17.72
C PHE A 746 17.38 -23.41 -18.93
N SER A 747 16.06 -23.38 -19.02
CA SER A 747 15.34 -22.53 -19.97
C SER A 747 14.92 -21.25 -19.26
N VAL A 748 15.29 -20.11 -19.83
CA VAL A 748 14.95 -18.78 -19.32
C VAL A 748 14.06 -18.08 -20.33
N GLY A 749 12.82 -17.83 -19.95
CA GLY A 749 11.87 -17.06 -20.74
C GLY A 749 11.68 -15.66 -20.16
N THR A 750 11.55 -14.66 -21.02
CA THR A 750 11.30 -13.28 -20.63
C THR A 750 9.93 -12.82 -21.13
N ASP A 751 9.09 -12.39 -20.20
CA ASP A 751 7.76 -11.83 -20.47
C ASP A 751 7.68 -10.39 -19.94
N ALA A 752 6.73 -9.61 -20.45
CA ALA A 752 6.50 -8.25 -19.99
C ALA A 752 5.00 -7.92 -19.91
N SER A 753 4.61 -7.26 -18.83
CA SER A 753 3.33 -6.57 -18.68
C SER A 753 3.52 -5.07 -18.90
N VAL A 754 2.56 -4.43 -19.55
CA VAL A 754 2.59 -2.99 -19.81
C VAL A 754 1.92 -2.25 -18.67
N LEU A 755 2.67 -1.36 -18.02
CA LEU A 755 2.19 -0.35 -17.08
C LEU A 755 2.06 0.98 -17.82
N ASN A 756 0.89 1.61 -17.78
CA ASN A 756 0.67 2.90 -18.43
C ASN A 756 0.98 4.05 -17.46
N THR A 757 1.70 5.07 -17.92
CA THR A 757 1.85 6.34 -17.19
C THR A 757 0.62 7.24 -17.39
N GLU A 758 0.53 8.36 -16.67
CA GLU A 758 -0.53 9.37 -16.83
C GLU A 758 -0.65 9.88 -18.29
N LEU A 759 0.45 9.86 -19.05
CA LEU A 759 0.51 10.25 -20.46
C LEU A 759 0.34 9.08 -21.44
N ASN A 760 -0.11 7.91 -20.97
CA ASN A 760 -0.20 6.66 -21.75
C ASN A 760 1.13 6.22 -22.41
N ILE A 761 2.27 6.53 -21.78
CA ILE A 761 3.57 6.03 -22.21
C ILE A 761 3.73 4.62 -21.63
N PRO A 762 4.00 3.58 -22.44
CA PRO A 762 4.13 2.22 -21.95
C PRO A 762 5.46 2.02 -21.20
N VAL A 763 5.36 1.54 -19.95
CA VAL A 763 6.49 1.10 -19.12
C VAL A 763 6.38 -0.41 -18.95
N TYR A 764 7.46 -1.15 -19.25
CA TYR A 764 7.43 -2.61 -19.22
C TYR A 764 7.89 -3.16 -17.87
N ASP A 765 6.96 -3.75 -17.10
CA ASP A 765 7.27 -4.56 -15.92
C ASP A 765 7.53 -5.99 -16.39
N ARG A 766 8.78 -6.43 -16.30
CA ARG A 766 9.27 -7.67 -16.93
C ARG A 766 9.39 -8.80 -15.91
N LYS A 767 9.05 -10.00 -16.36
CA LYS A 767 9.18 -11.26 -15.63
C LYS A 767 10.18 -12.16 -16.34
N ILE A 768 11.25 -12.56 -15.64
CA ILE A 768 12.22 -13.55 -16.10
C ILE A 768 11.90 -14.87 -15.42
N SER A 769 11.40 -15.85 -16.16
CA SER A 769 11.00 -17.16 -15.63
C SER A 769 12.09 -18.19 -15.93
N ILE A 770 12.62 -18.85 -14.89
CA ILE A 770 13.66 -19.88 -15.00
C ILE A 770 13.03 -21.25 -14.78
N ASN A 771 13.19 -22.16 -15.74
CA ASN A 771 12.60 -23.50 -15.72
C ASN A 771 13.61 -24.57 -16.15
N SER A 772 13.24 -25.85 -15.94
CA SER A 772 13.91 -26.96 -16.62
C SER A 772 13.68 -26.88 -18.13
N PRO A 773 14.67 -27.22 -18.97
CA PRO A 773 14.54 -27.20 -20.43
C PRO A 773 13.52 -28.23 -20.94
N MET A 774 13.23 -29.27 -20.15
CA MET A 774 12.23 -30.27 -20.47
C MET A 774 11.51 -30.77 -19.22
N LYS A 775 10.19 -30.97 -19.32
CA LYS A 775 9.34 -31.54 -18.29
C LYS A 775 8.56 -32.72 -18.86
N LEU A 776 8.56 -33.84 -18.15
CA LEU A 776 7.81 -35.05 -18.54
C LEU A 776 6.64 -35.26 -17.57
N GLU A 777 5.40 -35.32 -18.09
CA GLU A 777 4.19 -35.60 -17.31
C GLU A 777 3.63 -36.99 -17.64
N ASN A 778 3.47 -37.86 -16.65
CA ASN A 778 2.89 -39.19 -16.86
C ASN A 778 1.38 -39.18 -16.64
N ARG A 779 0.60 -39.25 -17.72
CA ARG A 779 -0.86 -39.36 -17.67
C ARG A 779 -1.38 -40.80 -17.67
N LEU A 780 -0.49 -41.79 -17.67
CA LEU A 780 -0.86 -43.21 -17.60
C LEU A 780 -1.31 -43.58 -16.18
N PRO A 781 -2.17 -44.60 -16.02
CA PRO A 781 -2.67 -45.04 -14.72
C PRO A 781 -1.59 -45.75 -13.86
N SER A 782 -0.39 -45.98 -14.41
CA SER A 782 0.70 -46.71 -13.76
C SER A 782 2.04 -45.97 -13.87
N PRO A 783 2.97 -46.21 -12.93
CA PRO A 783 4.33 -45.70 -13.03
C PRO A 783 5.04 -46.17 -14.31
N ALA A 784 5.87 -45.29 -14.87
CA ALA A 784 6.66 -45.56 -16.05
C ALA A 784 8.13 -45.22 -15.80
N GLU A 785 9.04 -46.14 -16.14
CA GLU A 785 10.47 -45.88 -16.23
C GLU A 785 10.78 -45.32 -17.62
N PHE A 786 11.55 -44.25 -17.67
CA PHE A 786 11.94 -43.60 -18.91
C PHE A 786 13.45 -43.33 -18.94
N SER A 787 14.02 -43.29 -20.14
CA SER A 787 15.33 -42.69 -20.36
C SER A 787 15.31 -41.73 -21.55
N ILE A 788 16.07 -40.64 -21.42
CA ILE A 788 16.25 -39.64 -22.47
C ILE A 788 17.69 -39.69 -22.93
N SER A 789 17.87 -39.81 -24.23
CA SER A 789 19.16 -39.90 -24.88
C SER A 789 19.35 -38.84 -25.96
N GLU A 790 20.55 -38.29 -26.03
CA GLU A 790 20.97 -37.34 -27.05
C GLU A 790 21.71 -38.06 -28.18
N LYS A 791 21.47 -37.65 -29.42
CA LYS A 791 22.29 -38.14 -30.54
C LYS A 791 23.54 -37.29 -30.72
N THR A 792 24.72 -37.91 -30.70
CA THR A 792 26.00 -37.25 -30.95
C THR A 792 26.20 -36.99 -32.45
N LYS A 793 27.18 -36.15 -32.78
CA LYS A 793 27.57 -35.88 -34.17
C LYS A 793 28.05 -37.15 -34.89
N GLU A 794 28.58 -38.13 -34.16
CA GLU A 794 28.96 -39.45 -34.70
C GLU A 794 27.77 -40.41 -34.89
N GLY A 795 26.55 -39.98 -34.59
CA GLY A 795 25.33 -40.75 -34.77
C GLY A 795 24.97 -41.70 -33.61
N ASN A 796 25.80 -41.77 -32.57
CA ASN A 796 25.57 -42.59 -31.38
C ASN A 796 24.54 -41.93 -30.45
N CYS A 797 23.72 -42.74 -29.79
CA CYS A 797 22.75 -42.25 -28.80
C CYS A 797 23.33 -42.39 -27.39
N VAL A 798 23.53 -41.28 -26.69
CA VAL A 798 24.10 -41.22 -25.33
C VAL A 798 22.98 -40.95 -24.34
N GLU A 799 22.79 -41.83 -23.38
CA GLU A 799 21.82 -41.64 -22.30
C GLU A 799 22.24 -40.47 -21.40
N ARG A 800 21.32 -39.51 -21.24
CA ARG A 800 21.53 -38.30 -20.43
C ARG A 800 20.74 -38.32 -19.16
N HIS A 801 19.52 -38.84 -19.19
CA HIS A 801 18.65 -38.92 -18.04
C HIS A 801 17.95 -40.28 -18.00
N ARG A 802 17.75 -40.80 -16.81
CA ARG A 802 16.93 -41.99 -16.54
C ARG A 802 16.19 -41.77 -15.24
N GLY A 803 14.91 -42.10 -15.22
CA GLY A 803 14.08 -41.92 -14.04
C GLY A 803 12.80 -42.73 -14.10
N VAL A 804 12.05 -42.69 -13.00
CA VAL A 804 10.71 -43.28 -12.91
C VAL A 804 9.72 -42.17 -12.57
N VAL A 805 8.63 -42.10 -13.32
CA VAL A 805 7.56 -41.12 -13.10
C VAL A 805 6.27 -41.85 -12.70
N SER A 806 5.77 -41.54 -11.51
CA SER A 806 4.51 -42.09 -10.97
C SER A 806 3.30 -41.62 -11.78
N SER A 807 2.17 -42.33 -11.66
CA SER A 807 0.93 -41.93 -12.30
C SER A 807 0.51 -40.51 -11.89
N ARG A 808 0.14 -39.68 -12.88
CA ARG A 808 -0.29 -38.28 -12.73
C ARG A 808 0.75 -37.34 -12.10
N GLN A 809 2.03 -37.73 -12.11
CA GLN A 809 3.13 -36.91 -11.64
C GLN A 809 3.96 -36.39 -12.81
N SER A 810 4.78 -35.37 -12.53
CA SER A 810 5.70 -34.79 -13.50
C SER A 810 7.12 -34.74 -12.97
N VAL A 811 8.10 -34.88 -13.85
CA VAL A 811 9.54 -34.83 -13.53
C VAL A 811 10.20 -33.74 -14.36
N HIS A 812 11.02 -32.90 -13.71
CA HIS A 812 11.86 -31.90 -14.35
C HIS A 812 13.20 -32.51 -14.78
N ILE A 813 13.68 -32.16 -15.97
CA ILE A 813 14.87 -32.77 -16.59
C ILE A 813 15.85 -31.68 -17.00
N TYR A 814 17.02 -31.66 -16.35
CA TYR A 814 18.07 -30.62 -16.53
C TYR A 814 19.30 -31.12 -17.28
N SER A 815 19.49 -32.43 -17.40
CA SER A 815 20.72 -33.02 -17.93
C SER A 815 20.76 -33.14 -19.45
N VAL A 816 19.83 -32.49 -20.16
CA VAL A 816 19.61 -32.61 -21.60
C VAL A 816 19.84 -31.28 -22.32
N ASP A 817 20.63 -31.34 -23.38
CA ASP A 817 20.85 -30.23 -24.31
C ASP A 817 19.80 -30.27 -25.43
N ILE A 818 18.77 -29.42 -25.31
CA ILE A 818 17.66 -29.36 -26.28
C ILE A 818 18.07 -28.79 -27.65
N GLN A 819 19.33 -28.36 -27.83
CA GLN A 819 19.86 -28.00 -29.14
C GLN A 819 20.26 -29.23 -29.97
N LYS A 820 20.23 -30.43 -29.38
CA LYS A 820 20.48 -31.70 -30.04
C LYS A 820 19.18 -32.51 -30.18
N PRO A 821 19.10 -33.42 -31.17
CA PRO A 821 17.98 -34.35 -31.25
C PRO A 821 17.87 -35.24 -30.01
N LEU A 822 16.71 -35.23 -29.36
CA LEU A 822 16.40 -35.97 -28.15
C LEU A 822 15.52 -37.17 -28.45
N TYR A 823 15.82 -38.30 -27.81
CA TYR A 823 15.07 -39.54 -27.95
C TYR A 823 14.58 -40.06 -26.60
N LEU A 824 13.43 -40.72 -26.60
CA LEU A 824 12.79 -41.36 -25.44
C LEU A 824 12.86 -42.88 -25.56
N THR A 825 13.18 -43.53 -24.44
CA THR A 825 12.78 -44.90 -24.15
C THR A 825 11.81 -44.90 -22.97
N LEU A 826 10.80 -45.75 -22.98
CA LEU A 826 9.72 -45.79 -22.00
C LEU A 826 9.32 -47.25 -21.77
N SER A 827 9.24 -47.62 -20.50
CA SER A 827 8.68 -48.90 -20.07
C SER A 827 7.71 -48.67 -18.92
N VAL A 828 6.54 -49.28 -19.02
CA VAL A 828 5.46 -49.09 -18.05
C VAL A 828 5.36 -50.34 -17.19
N GLN A 829 5.07 -50.16 -15.90
CA GLN A 829 4.84 -51.30 -14.99
C GLN A 829 3.77 -52.25 -15.57
N HIS A 830 3.88 -53.54 -15.24
CA HIS A 830 3.07 -54.62 -15.81
C HIS A 830 3.43 -55.00 -17.25
N GLY A 831 4.69 -54.82 -17.66
CA GLY A 831 5.24 -55.49 -18.84
C GLY A 831 4.97 -54.80 -20.19
N TRP A 832 4.49 -53.57 -20.21
CA TRP A 832 4.32 -52.79 -21.43
C TRP A 832 5.61 -52.06 -21.81
N VAL A 833 6.07 -52.25 -23.05
CA VAL A 833 7.29 -51.62 -23.60
C VAL A 833 6.98 -51.00 -24.95
N MET A 834 7.78 -50.03 -25.38
CA MET A 834 7.61 -49.45 -26.71
C MET A 834 7.93 -50.47 -27.81
N GLU A 835 7.16 -50.42 -28.90
CA GLU A 835 7.34 -51.32 -30.04
C GLU A 835 8.65 -51.02 -30.78
N LYS A 836 8.99 -49.73 -30.91
CA LYS A 836 10.21 -49.22 -31.52
C LYS A 836 10.92 -48.33 -30.51
N ASP A 837 12.15 -48.68 -30.16
CA ASP A 837 12.99 -47.93 -29.23
C ASP A 837 14.36 -47.65 -29.86
N PRO A 838 14.91 -46.42 -29.74
CA PRO A 838 14.34 -45.23 -29.09
C PRO A 838 13.55 -44.33 -30.07
N ILE A 839 12.58 -43.55 -29.58
CA ILE A 839 11.74 -42.64 -30.40
C ILE A 839 12.22 -41.19 -30.31
N LEU A 840 12.31 -40.51 -31.45
CA LEU A 840 12.63 -39.09 -31.53
C LEU A 840 11.52 -38.26 -30.87
N LEU A 841 11.86 -37.45 -29.87
CA LEU A 841 10.96 -36.51 -29.19
C LEU A 841 11.08 -35.10 -29.76
N LEU A 842 12.31 -34.61 -29.89
CA LEU A 842 12.61 -33.26 -30.31
C LEU A 842 13.73 -33.32 -31.34
N ASP A 843 13.52 -32.66 -32.46
CA ASP A 843 14.58 -32.34 -33.41
C ASP A 843 14.53 -30.84 -33.69
N PRO A 844 15.53 -30.06 -33.23
CA PRO A 844 15.57 -28.62 -33.44
C PRO A 844 15.55 -28.20 -34.93
N SER A 845 15.88 -29.11 -35.84
CA SER A 845 15.79 -28.88 -37.28
C SER A 845 14.37 -29.00 -37.84
N CYS A 846 13.41 -29.52 -37.07
CA CYS A 846 12.02 -29.74 -37.48
C CYS A 846 11.05 -29.04 -36.51
N SER A 847 10.43 -27.94 -36.94
CA SER A 847 9.62 -27.09 -36.07
C SER A 847 8.24 -27.64 -35.66
N ASN A 848 7.81 -28.80 -36.14
CA ASN A 848 6.45 -29.35 -35.89
C ASN A 848 6.43 -30.89 -35.80
N HIS A 849 7.28 -31.51 -34.97
CA HIS A 849 7.24 -32.96 -34.79
C HIS A 849 6.31 -33.35 -33.62
N VAL A 850 5.17 -34.00 -33.93
CA VAL A 850 4.34 -34.69 -32.93
C VAL A 850 4.71 -36.16 -32.95
N SER A 851 5.44 -36.61 -31.93
CA SER A 851 5.85 -38.00 -31.81
C SER A 851 4.67 -38.86 -31.34
N SER A 852 4.42 -39.97 -32.04
CA SER A 852 3.49 -41.01 -31.60
C SER A 852 4.20 -42.36 -31.65
N PHE A 853 3.80 -43.27 -30.77
CA PHE A 853 4.40 -44.59 -30.67
C PHE A 853 3.40 -45.62 -30.18
N TRP A 854 3.68 -46.88 -30.50
CA TRP A 854 2.93 -48.03 -30.04
C TRP A 854 3.63 -48.67 -28.84
N MET A 855 2.84 -49.16 -27.90
CA MET A 855 3.31 -49.97 -26.78
C MET A 855 2.82 -51.40 -27.00
N VAL A 856 3.72 -52.37 -26.81
CA VAL A 856 3.42 -53.80 -26.88
C VAL A 856 3.66 -54.44 -25.52
N HIS A 857 2.85 -55.44 -25.19
CA HIS A 857 3.04 -56.19 -23.96
C HIS A 857 4.18 -57.21 -24.16
N ARG A 858 5.06 -57.38 -23.17
CA ARG A 858 6.21 -58.29 -23.29
C ARG A 858 5.81 -59.74 -23.56
N GLN A 859 4.61 -60.16 -23.16
CA GLN A 859 4.10 -61.52 -23.43
C GLN A 859 3.53 -61.69 -24.84
N SER A 860 3.34 -60.59 -25.61
CA SER A 860 2.89 -60.65 -27.00
C SER A 860 4.04 -60.57 -28.02
N ARG A 861 5.29 -60.49 -27.53
CA ARG A 861 6.52 -60.78 -28.29
C ARG A 861 6.97 -62.20 -27.96
#